data_AF-A0A0W0SN20-F1
#
_entry.id   AF-A0A0W0SN20-F1
#
_cell.length_a   1.000
_cell.length_b   1.000
_cell.length_c   1.000
_cell.angle_alpha   90.00
_cell.angle_beta   90.00
_cell.angle_gamma   90.00
#
_symmetry.space_group_name_H-M   'P 1'
#
loop_
_entity.id
_entity.type
_entity.pdbx_description
1 polymer ?
#
loop_
_entity_poly.entity_id
_entity_poly.type
_entity_poly.pdbx_seq_one_letter_code
_entity_poly.pdbx_strand_id
1 'polypeptide(L)'
;MPYLIQGKAKTVFPAFRKAQYVAPGTDKKQVEIDIPRSRFFGSLSQYRDFKSVWLDEQQSPANNYSQGNMTGGNLFLLFAGRAVPIPFFNRDETEEEQIMPQFIKICFGYFDKDNHLRGLSLSYRKDDPTKWIIGISKDPNLPPEETEVKVLTSFDPKPLCKSPCDLRSVSVNDRTLIEAIASPPLEKFIRLILTPTGEINPAAELINLFLPFVHTEDNEQLLEIFNARIAEILTSKLLKLLNDCKTKPSSQQVRKCLDPSSDLYARLSALEVGNENQVELLLLMDRIGLSAERQDLILNDKVLVKKLYRLIPGEHEALLSDYLADAEKTLILSFIIQNDHYEILTPLKETNYQDVCQKFIYLNTFDWQFPKDNFRHEVMCRLLLRYPTISEHTLGQLYETLGDQRTAQVVERVFDPVLLAEYLIQDKNESLCNKQLLELTDFFIPVLHKYEQTAQLGGNTLSKELLSVLANWFVEAKNREFLESLYYCSSAEQLKAALILDELGFERLATYLVNPAVVSAVNLLASCQLESTIRNLLGEEIFLVALGEIHRLNNSEWKTACLILLSQNLLKPIEFAQLIEAFKIYPNLAQQIVAAHEEKFFAEQIKELAFNPDLHQTASFLVSRGVKFSFEQLKQPFACQLILAVANIVRGKKLDDVIKGYLETILPVVLQFVNHEINWEEAQIRLREEKARLIYKRLQESEQDRVLSNLFLGQLQVFAIAKRCEVTPEQQLTKTKYIAKELARALELLTSKLAEDSLLNEEQKNKLYQEVITSFSALEARDHVSAETTIAAIEAFASYHLHGLVDLPFKLLLGNPSLAKAALAIQRHHLPVDSLLHFDEPLQRTVITSLINLGNMAPESQSAFQLAMQDDKEGHDFRLLLTRTTTKNQLHPYLAELLPAGIRSRRISADYANIGKNIENARLRTQAYNLDECLILINRLRALDFDDQFIEFVVRNDEKSRQLYRAILRIEEECQTIRARLKDEAKTDRTTKVKYELLLESEHHYRKDLYQAIYDALNAPKEMPTEQKLEELTVKISSAENHIKNVVEIDRAPELRMAMAIIVNILTLVFTATIANFVHQKNTGDFLFFYRPASSEALNTRHKQVLQEVATTITAAPSD
;
A
#
# COMPACT_ATOMS: atom_id res chain seq x y z
N MET A 1 -30.40 38.24 5.51
CA MET A 1 -30.80 37.80 4.14
C MET A 1 -30.04 36.52 3.82
N PRO A 2 -30.73 35.43 3.45
CA PRO A 2 -30.07 34.18 3.06
C PRO A 2 -29.36 34.24 1.71
N TYR A 3 -28.47 33.27 1.48
CA TYR A 3 -27.72 33.10 0.23
C TYR A 3 -28.00 31.72 -0.35
N LEU A 4 -28.33 31.69 -1.65
CA LEU A 4 -28.53 30.46 -2.41
C LEU A 4 -27.28 30.16 -3.23
N ILE A 5 -26.79 28.93 -3.10
CA ILE A 5 -25.75 28.33 -3.94
C ILE A 5 -26.42 27.24 -4.77
N GLN A 6 -26.21 27.22 -6.07
CA GLN A 6 -26.72 26.16 -6.93
C GLN A 6 -25.72 25.74 -8.01
N GLY A 7 -25.82 24.50 -8.46
CA GLY A 7 -24.98 23.98 -9.54
C GLY A 7 -24.87 22.46 -9.51
N LYS A 8 -23.93 21.92 -10.28
CA LYS A 8 -23.58 20.50 -10.23
C LYS A 8 -22.60 20.24 -9.08
N ALA A 9 -22.64 19.06 -8.47
CA ALA A 9 -21.76 18.69 -7.36
C ALA A 9 -20.27 18.86 -7.75
N LYS A 10 -19.91 18.49 -8.98
CA LYS A 10 -18.56 18.65 -9.54
C LYS A 10 -18.07 20.09 -9.63
N THR A 11 -18.96 21.09 -9.72
CA THR A 11 -18.56 22.50 -9.80
C THR A 11 -18.63 23.18 -8.45
N VAL A 12 -19.68 22.90 -7.67
CA VAL A 12 -19.92 23.55 -6.39
C VAL A 12 -18.88 23.14 -5.34
N PHE A 13 -18.59 21.86 -5.16
CA PHE A 13 -17.64 21.44 -4.12
C PHE A 13 -16.20 21.96 -4.35
N PRO A 14 -15.63 21.88 -5.57
CA PRO A 14 -14.33 22.50 -5.83
C PRO A 14 -14.31 24.02 -5.63
N ALA A 15 -15.41 24.73 -5.92
CA ALA A 15 -15.49 26.17 -5.68
C ALA A 15 -15.31 26.55 -4.20
N PHE A 16 -15.61 25.64 -3.27
CA PHE A 16 -15.37 25.81 -1.83
C PHE A 16 -14.09 25.12 -1.32
N ARG A 17 -13.23 24.61 -2.21
CA ARG A 17 -12.04 23.77 -1.90
C ARG A 17 -12.39 22.46 -1.19
N LYS A 18 -13.49 21.84 -1.61
CA LYS A 18 -14.09 20.65 -1.00
C LYS A 18 -14.27 19.49 -1.99
N ALA A 19 -13.49 19.47 -3.06
CA ALA A 19 -13.55 18.48 -4.13
C ALA A 19 -13.50 17.02 -3.63
N GLN A 20 -12.80 16.76 -2.52
CA GLN A 20 -12.69 15.45 -1.90
C GLN A 20 -14.03 14.86 -1.41
N TYR A 21 -15.06 15.68 -1.17
CA TYR A 21 -16.37 15.22 -0.70
C TYR A 21 -17.35 14.87 -1.83
N VAL A 22 -16.86 14.94 -3.07
CA VAL A 22 -17.55 14.50 -4.30
C VAL A 22 -16.63 13.64 -5.19
N ALA A 23 -15.43 13.32 -4.73
CA ALA A 23 -14.46 12.57 -5.53
C ALA A 23 -14.70 11.05 -5.42
N PRO A 24 -14.66 10.31 -6.54
CA PRO A 24 -14.82 8.86 -6.61
C PRO A 24 -13.65 8.17 -5.90
N GLY A 25 -13.92 7.38 -4.87
CA GLY A 25 -12.88 6.66 -4.14
C GLY A 25 -13.40 5.63 -3.13
N THR A 26 -14.68 5.29 -3.22
CA THR A 26 -15.32 4.35 -2.30
C THR A 26 -15.62 3.05 -3.02
N ASP A 27 -15.49 1.94 -2.31
CA ASP A 27 -15.85 0.63 -2.80
C ASP A 27 -17.31 0.30 -2.41
N LYS A 28 -17.85 -0.76 -3.01
CA LYS A 28 -19.19 -1.26 -2.70
C LYS A 28 -19.38 -1.59 -1.21
N LYS A 29 -18.31 -1.95 -0.49
CA LYS A 29 -18.36 -2.25 0.95
C LYS A 29 -18.70 -1.02 1.77
N GLN A 30 -18.13 0.14 1.42
CA GLN A 30 -18.46 1.38 2.12
C GLN A 30 -19.94 1.75 1.93
N VAL A 31 -20.49 1.55 0.73
CA VAL A 31 -21.92 1.72 0.43
C VAL A 31 -22.77 0.77 1.31
N GLU A 32 -22.41 -0.52 1.36
CA GLU A 32 -23.11 -1.54 2.17
C GLU A 32 -23.08 -1.24 3.67
N ILE A 33 -21.98 -0.66 4.18
CA ILE A 33 -21.83 -0.25 5.58
C ILE A 33 -22.68 0.99 5.91
N ASP A 34 -22.76 1.95 4.99
CA ASP A 34 -23.41 3.24 5.26
C ASP A 34 -24.92 3.25 4.97
N ILE A 35 -25.44 2.34 4.16
CA ILE A 35 -26.90 2.15 3.98
C ILE A 35 -27.65 1.93 5.30
N PRO A 36 -27.29 0.96 6.19
CA PRO A 36 -27.99 0.75 7.46
C PRO A 36 -27.76 1.89 8.47
N ARG A 37 -26.84 2.81 8.19
CA ARG A 37 -26.56 4.01 9.00
C ARG A 37 -27.26 5.26 8.44
N SER A 38 -27.81 5.18 7.23
CA SER A 38 -28.45 6.29 6.54
C SER A 38 -29.91 6.41 6.96
N ARG A 39 -30.27 7.57 7.51
CA ARG A 39 -31.66 7.90 7.80
C ARG A 39 -32.45 8.11 6.51
N PHE A 40 -33.70 7.70 6.50
CA PHE A 40 -34.56 7.80 5.33
C PHE A 40 -35.98 8.24 5.71
N PHE A 41 -36.52 9.22 4.98
CA PHE A 41 -37.89 9.72 5.13
C PHE A 41 -38.77 9.11 4.02
N GLY A 42 -39.55 8.07 4.37
CA GLY A 42 -40.46 7.39 3.45
C GLY A 42 -41.01 6.09 4.04
N SER A 43 -41.91 5.43 3.31
CA SER A 43 -42.49 4.14 3.72
C SER A 43 -41.44 3.01 3.69
N LEU A 44 -41.78 1.85 4.26
CA LEU A 44 -40.90 0.69 4.23
C LEU A 44 -40.60 0.22 2.78
N SER A 45 -41.58 0.34 1.88
CA SER A 45 -41.38 0.06 0.45
C SER A 45 -40.35 1.01 -0.16
N GLN A 46 -40.53 2.32 0.06
CA GLN A 46 -39.61 3.34 -0.42
C GLN A 46 -38.20 3.17 0.15
N TYR A 47 -38.06 2.74 1.41
CA TYR A 47 -36.73 2.44 1.96
C TYR A 47 -36.07 1.23 1.27
N ARG A 48 -36.85 0.19 0.94
CA ARG A 48 -36.32 -0.96 0.18
C ARG A 48 -35.87 -0.54 -1.21
N ASP A 49 -36.59 0.36 -1.86
CA ASP A 49 -36.22 0.94 -3.15
C ASP A 49 -34.97 1.83 -3.03
N PHE A 50 -34.87 2.64 -1.98
CA PHE A 50 -33.66 3.40 -1.67
C PHE A 50 -32.45 2.47 -1.54
N LYS A 51 -32.59 1.37 -0.79
CA LYS A 51 -31.54 0.37 -0.61
C LYS A 51 -31.21 -0.34 -1.92
N SER A 52 -32.20 -0.70 -2.74
CA SER A 52 -31.96 -1.38 -4.01
C SER A 52 -31.23 -0.49 -5.01
N VAL A 53 -31.60 0.78 -5.13
CA VAL A 53 -30.94 1.77 -5.98
C VAL A 53 -29.45 1.88 -5.64
N TRP A 54 -29.11 2.02 -4.35
CA TRP A 54 -27.71 2.15 -3.91
C TRP A 54 -26.89 0.87 -3.98
N LEU A 55 -27.51 -0.32 -3.91
CA LEU A 55 -26.83 -1.62 -4.04
C LEU A 55 -26.69 -2.10 -5.50
N ASP A 56 -27.49 -1.54 -6.40
CA ASP A 56 -27.45 -1.81 -7.83
C ASP A 56 -26.30 -1.03 -8.49
N GLU A 57 -25.29 -1.75 -8.96
CA GLU A 57 -24.10 -1.19 -9.57
C GLU A 57 -24.37 -0.49 -10.92
N GLN A 58 -25.48 -0.81 -11.59
CA GLN A 58 -25.89 -0.12 -12.82
C GLN A 58 -26.54 1.24 -12.52
N GLN A 59 -27.27 1.35 -11.41
CA GLN A 59 -27.98 2.58 -11.03
C GLN A 59 -27.14 3.50 -10.14
N SER A 60 -26.26 2.92 -9.32
CA SER A 60 -25.38 3.61 -8.39
C SER A 60 -23.98 2.95 -8.39
N PRO A 61 -23.18 3.13 -9.46
CA PRO A 61 -21.79 2.69 -9.45
C PRO A 61 -21.07 3.16 -8.17
N ALA A 62 -20.30 2.30 -7.51
CA ALA A 62 -19.61 2.64 -6.26
C ALA A 62 -18.70 3.87 -6.41
N ASN A 63 -18.14 4.09 -7.60
CA ASN A 63 -17.35 5.28 -7.90
C ASN A 63 -18.17 6.59 -7.78
N ASN A 64 -19.49 6.57 -7.93
CA ASN A 64 -20.32 7.77 -7.73
C ASN A 64 -20.58 8.06 -6.24
N TYR A 65 -20.28 7.11 -5.35
CA TYR A 65 -20.53 7.26 -3.94
C TYR A 65 -19.44 8.09 -3.24
N SER A 66 -19.88 9.03 -2.40
CA SER A 66 -19.03 9.70 -1.42
C SER A 66 -19.74 9.71 -0.07
N GLN A 67 -18.98 9.57 1.03
CA GLN A 67 -19.58 9.44 2.34
C GLN A 67 -20.55 10.59 2.64
N GLY A 68 -21.81 10.23 2.90
CA GLY A 68 -22.89 11.17 3.20
C GLY A 68 -23.67 11.72 2.00
N ASN A 69 -23.32 11.43 0.75
CA ASN A 69 -24.09 11.90 -0.41
C ASN A 69 -25.52 11.30 -0.46
N MET A 70 -25.69 10.04 -0.04
CA MET A 70 -26.96 9.31 0.13
C MET A 70 -28.05 10.13 0.82
N THR A 71 -27.64 10.94 1.79
CA THR A 71 -28.53 11.71 2.66
C THR A 71 -28.32 13.21 2.50
N GLY A 72 -27.49 13.65 1.56
CA GLY A 72 -27.02 15.04 1.44
C GLY A 72 -26.12 15.50 2.61
N GLY A 73 -25.73 14.59 3.49
CA GLY A 73 -24.90 14.85 4.67
C GLY A 73 -23.47 15.34 4.37
N ASN A 74 -23.04 15.34 3.10
CA ASN A 74 -21.81 15.97 2.63
C ASN A 74 -21.97 17.47 2.33
N LEU A 75 -23.19 18.00 2.18
CA LEU A 75 -23.43 19.39 1.77
C LEU A 75 -22.99 20.42 2.82
N PHE A 76 -23.13 20.14 4.11
CA PHE A 76 -22.65 21.05 5.16
C PHE A 76 -21.10 21.18 5.16
N LEU A 77 -20.39 20.20 4.58
CA LEU A 77 -18.92 20.18 4.51
C LEU A 77 -18.36 21.26 3.59
N LEU A 78 -19.20 21.90 2.77
CA LEU A 78 -18.86 23.11 2.02
C LEU A 78 -18.28 24.20 2.94
N PHE A 79 -18.73 24.26 4.19
CA PHE A 79 -18.36 25.29 5.15
C PHE A 79 -17.58 24.76 6.36
N ALA A 80 -17.40 23.45 6.49
CA ALA A 80 -16.79 22.84 7.67
C ALA A 80 -15.25 22.99 7.70
N GLY A 81 -14.72 23.22 8.90
CA GLY A 81 -13.28 23.13 9.20
C GLY A 81 -12.85 21.68 9.38
N ARG A 82 -13.23 21.06 10.51
CA ARG A 82 -13.14 19.61 10.73
C ARG A 82 -14.54 19.00 10.91
N ALA A 83 -15.29 19.40 11.94
CA ALA A 83 -16.59 18.81 12.27
C ALA A 83 -17.77 19.81 12.22
N VAL A 84 -17.51 21.12 12.35
CA VAL A 84 -18.55 22.18 12.42
C VAL A 84 -18.29 23.24 11.32
N PRO A 85 -19.34 23.88 10.76
CA PRO A 85 -19.19 25.02 9.85
C PRO A 85 -18.41 26.17 10.48
N ILE A 86 -17.39 26.69 9.81
CA ILE A 86 -16.58 27.85 10.27
C ILE A 86 -17.48 29.07 10.59
N PRO A 87 -18.52 29.40 9.81
CA PRO A 87 -19.40 30.53 10.11
C PRO A 87 -20.27 30.33 11.36
N PHE A 88 -20.26 29.14 11.95
CA PHE A 88 -21.04 28.88 13.16
C PHE A 88 -20.33 29.33 14.44
N PHE A 89 -19.02 29.56 14.42
CA PHE A 89 -18.26 30.05 15.57
C PHE A 89 -18.74 31.46 15.99
N ASN A 90 -18.96 31.66 17.28
CA ASN A 90 -19.09 32.98 17.89
C ASN A 90 -17.71 33.62 18.07
N ARG A 91 -17.65 34.93 18.33
CA ARG A 91 -16.38 35.67 18.44
C ARG A 91 -15.45 35.15 19.54
N ASP A 92 -16.02 34.62 20.61
CA ASP A 92 -15.30 34.14 21.79
C ASP A 92 -15.04 32.61 21.76
N GLU A 93 -15.55 31.92 20.73
CA GLU A 93 -15.38 30.48 20.56
C GLU A 93 -14.22 30.21 19.59
N THR A 94 -13.25 29.40 19.99
CA THR A 94 -12.12 29.02 19.14
C THR A 94 -11.99 27.51 18.95
N GLU A 95 -12.70 26.73 19.76
CA GLU A 95 -12.61 25.26 19.78
C GLU A 95 -13.95 24.63 19.39
N GLU A 96 -13.91 23.49 18.69
CA GLU A 96 -15.12 22.79 18.23
C GLU A 96 -15.93 22.23 19.40
N GLU A 97 -15.28 21.77 20.48
CA GLU A 97 -15.95 21.26 21.68
C GLU A 97 -16.92 22.26 22.31
N GLN A 98 -16.67 23.56 22.14
CA GLN A 98 -17.52 24.62 22.68
C GLN A 98 -18.86 24.73 21.94
N ILE A 99 -18.91 24.33 20.67
CA ILE A 99 -20.08 24.46 19.79
C ILE A 99 -20.86 23.14 19.69
N MET A 100 -20.16 22.00 19.75
CA MET A 100 -20.74 20.67 19.56
C MET A 100 -22.03 20.40 20.35
N PRO A 101 -22.21 20.83 21.62
CA PRO A 101 -23.46 20.65 22.35
C PRO A 101 -24.66 21.39 21.76
N GLN A 102 -24.41 22.50 21.05
CA GLN A 102 -25.44 23.37 20.46
C GLN A 102 -25.62 23.13 18.95
N PHE A 103 -24.69 22.43 18.30
CA PHE A 103 -24.73 22.14 16.88
C PHE A 103 -25.62 20.95 16.58
N ILE A 104 -26.62 21.18 15.72
CA ILE A 104 -27.53 20.14 15.24
C ILE A 104 -27.28 19.89 13.76
N LYS A 105 -27.13 18.62 13.42
CA LYS A 105 -27.01 18.13 12.05
C LYS A 105 -28.03 17.01 11.81
N ILE A 106 -28.89 17.22 10.84
CA ILE A 106 -29.93 16.28 10.41
C ILE A 106 -29.71 16.04 8.92
N CYS A 107 -29.53 14.78 8.53
CA CYS A 107 -29.41 14.41 7.12
C CYS A 107 -30.16 13.12 6.86
N PHE A 108 -30.90 13.06 5.76
CA PHE A 108 -31.67 11.88 5.38
C PHE A 108 -31.92 11.83 3.86
N GLY A 109 -32.11 10.62 3.35
CA GLY A 109 -32.59 10.38 1.98
C GLY A 109 -34.12 10.36 1.91
N TYR A 110 -34.69 10.63 0.74
CA TYR A 110 -36.13 10.47 0.46
C TYR A 110 -36.37 10.33 -1.05
N PHE A 111 -37.58 9.92 -1.43
CA PHE A 111 -38.05 10.02 -2.81
C PHE A 111 -38.95 11.25 -2.96
N ASP A 112 -38.73 12.02 -4.03
CA ASP A 112 -39.67 13.08 -4.39
C ASP A 112 -40.96 12.55 -5.00
N LYS A 113 -41.92 13.44 -5.27
CA LYS A 113 -43.22 13.10 -5.86
C LYS A 113 -43.13 12.43 -7.23
N ASP A 114 -41.98 12.56 -7.92
CA ASP A 114 -41.70 11.99 -9.24
C ASP A 114 -40.82 10.73 -9.13
N ASN A 115 -40.66 10.17 -7.92
CA ASN A 115 -39.83 9.01 -7.58
C ASN A 115 -38.33 9.17 -7.88
N HIS A 116 -37.82 10.40 -7.89
CA HIS A 116 -36.38 10.64 -7.96
C HIS A 116 -35.75 10.62 -6.57
N LEU A 117 -34.53 10.12 -6.50
CA LEU A 117 -33.77 10.04 -5.27
C LEU A 117 -33.28 11.43 -4.86
N ARG A 118 -33.47 11.77 -3.59
CA ARG A 118 -33.06 13.05 -3.02
C ARG A 118 -32.33 12.86 -1.68
N GLY A 119 -31.36 13.72 -1.42
CA GLY A 119 -30.75 13.87 -0.09
C GLY A 119 -31.04 15.25 0.47
N LEU A 120 -31.42 15.35 1.75
CA LEU A 120 -31.67 16.61 2.44
C LEU A 120 -30.76 16.72 3.67
N SER A 121 -30.03 17.83 3.76
CA SER A 121 -29.23 18.20 4.92
C SER A 121 -29.76 19.47 5.56
N LEU A 122 -29.94 19.44 6.87
CA LEU A 122 -30.27 20.57 7.71
C LEU A 122 -29.23 20.68 8.82
N SER A 123 -28.62 21.85 8.99
CA SER A 123 -27.63 22.08 10.03
C SER A 123 -27.83 23.45 10.67
N TYR A 124 -27.82 23.55 11.99
CA TYR A 124 -28.07 24.81 12.69
C TYR A 124 -27.54 24.82 14.12
N ARG A 125 -27.53 26.01 14.75
CA ARG A 125 -27.26 26.18 16.18
C ARG A 125 -28.55 26.34 16.97
N LYS A 126 -28.67 25.60 18.07
CA LYS A 126 -29.81 25.68 19.01
C LYS A 126 -29.86 27.01 19.77
N ASP A 127 -28.69 27.47 20.20
CA ASP A 127 -28.50 28.68 20.99
C ASP A 127 -28.48 29.96 20.13
N ASP A 128 -28.15 29.83 18.84
CA ASP A 128 -28.19 30.92 17.86
C ASP A 128 -29.00 30.52 16.61
N PRO A 129 -30.34 30.71 16.65
CA PRO A 129 -31.24 30.43 15.54
C PRO A 129 -30.94 31.19 14.23
N THR A 130 -30.06 32.19 14.25
CA THR A 130 -29.66 32.94 13.05
C THR A 130 -28.62 32.19 12.22
N LYS A 131 -28.04 31.10 12.73
CA LYS A 131 -26.97 30.32 12.09
C LYS A 131 -27.48 28.97 11.61
N TRP A 132 -27.74 28.85 10.31
CA TRP A 132 -28.25 27.62 9.71
C TRP A 132 -27.85 27.42 8.24
N ILE A 133 -27.92 26.17 7.78
CA ILE A 133 -27.66 25.68 6.43
C ILE A 133 -28.73 24.64 6.08
N ILE A 134 -29.38 24.79 4.92
CA ILE A 134 -30.28 23.78 4.34
C ILE A 134 -29.76 23.42 2.96
N GLY A 135 -29.49 22.15 2.72
CA GLY A 135 -28.96 21.62 1.47
C GLY A 135 -29.82 20.51 0.89
N ILE A 136 -29.92 20.47 -0.43
CA ILE A 136 -30.58 19.41 -1.19
C ILE A 136 -29.60 18.90 -2.25
N SER A 137 -29.51 17.57 -2.35
CA SER A 137 -28.83 16.87 -3.43
C SER A 137 -29.88 16.12 -4.26
N LYS A 138 -29.87 16.35 -5.56
CA LYS A 138 -30.74 15.69 -6.54
C LYS A 138 -29.99 14.57 -7.23
N ASP A 139 -30.59 13.38 -7.20
CA ASP A 139 -30.04 12.18 -7.83
C ASP A 139 -28.60 11.93 -7.36
N PRO A 140 -28.39 11.84 -6.02
CA PRO A 140 -27.05 11.70 -5.43
C PRO A 140 -26.34 10.40 -5.82
N ASN A 141 -27.06 9.43 -6.40
CA ASN A 141 -26.53 8.18 -6.94
C ASN A 141 -25.84 8.34 -8.30
N LEU A 142 -26.15 9.41 -9.04
CA LEU A 142 -25.54 9.68 -10.34
C LEU A 142 -24.13 10.27 -10.19
N PRO A 143 -23.33 10.32 -11.27
CA PRO A 143 -22.02 10.95 -11.24
C PRO A 143 -22.08 12.43 -10.81
N PRO A 144 -21.04 12.99 -10.17
CA PRO A 144 -21.03 14.38 -9.69
C PRO A 144 -21.29 15.46 -10.76
N GLU A 145 -21.07 15.13 -12.03
CA GLU A 145 -21.41 15.94 -13.21
C GLU A 145 -22.93 16.13 -13.38
N GLU A 146 -23.71 15.13 -12.96
CA GLU A 146 -25.15 15.03 -13.15
C GLU A 146 -25.90 15.40 -11.87
N THR A 147 -25.33 15.09 -10.69
CA THR A 147 -25.89 15.44 -9.38
C THR A 147 -26.04 16.96 -9.22
N GLU A 148 -27.27 17.43 -9.03
CA GLU A 148 -27.53 18.84 -8.74
C GLU A 148 -27.52 19.09 -7.25
N VAL A 149 -26.87 20.17 -6.84
CA VAL A 149 -26.84 20.62 -5.45
C VAL A 149 -27.42 22.01 -5.34
N LYS A 150 -28.25 22.21 -4.31
CA LYS A 150 -28.77 23.52 -3.92
C LYS A 150 -28.57 23.69 -2.42
N VAL A 151 -27.94 24.77 -2.01
CA VAL A 151 -27.64 25.06 -0.60
C VAL A 151 -28.07 26.47 -0.27
N LEU A 152 -28.90 26.61 0.75
CA LEU A 152 -29.37 27.87 1.31
C LEU A 152 -28.69 28.08 2.67
N THR A 153 -28.01 29.21 2.85
CA THR A 153 -27.32 29.55 4.10
C THR A 153 -27.80 30.88 4.66
N SER A 154 -27.78 31.03 5.99
CA SER A 154 -28.13 32.28 6.66
C SER A 154 -27.01 33.33 6.67
N PHE A 155 -25.77 32.90 6.43
CA PHE A 155 -24.56 33.73 6.37
C PHE A 155 -24.03 33.89 4.94
N ASP A 156 -23.19 34.91 4.72
CA ASP A 156 -22.54 35.16 3.42
C ASP A 156 -21.46 34.10 3.12
N PRO A 157 -21.64 33.25 2.09
CA PRO A 157 -20.67 32.22 1.75
C PRO A 157 -19.52 32.73 0.86
N LYS A 158 -19.58 33.96 0.34
CA LYS A 158 -18.56 34.51 -0.58
C LYS A 158 -17.12 34.45 -0.05
N PRO A 159 -16.82 34.72 1.23
CA PRO A 159 -15.45 34.62 1.75
C PRO A 159 -14.84 33.21 1.63
N LEU A 160 -15.70 32.18 1.65
CA LEU A 160 -15.32 30.77 1.58
C LEU A 160 -15.27 30.25 0.14
N CYS A 161 -15.97 30.91 -0.78
CA CYS A 161 -15.97 30.59 -2.21
C CYS A 161 -14.71 31.10 -2.91
N LYS A 162 -13.94 30.23 -3.55
CA LYS A 162 -12.64 30.50 -4.17
C LYS A 162 -12.65 30.42 -5.70
N SER A 163 -13.74 29.96 -6.30
CA SER A 163 -13.92 29.92 -7.75
C SER A 163 -15.35 30.30 -8.11
N PRO A 164 -15.62 30.80 -9.32
CA PRO A 164 -16.97 31.18 -9.72
C PRO A 164 -17.96 30.01 -9.58
N CYS A 165 -19.04 30.23 -8.82
CA CYS A 165 -20.22 29.36 -8.76
C CYS A 165 -21.48 30.22 -8.74
N ASP A 166 -22.64 29.63 -9.06
CA ASP A 166 -23.90 30.35 -9.01
C ASP A 166 -24.31 30.57 -7.55
N LEU A 167 -24.01 31.77 -7.07
CA LEU A 167 -24.20 32.23 -5.69
C LEU A 167 -24.91 33.58 -5.74
N ARG A 168 -26.09 33.67 -5.12
CA ARG A 168 -26.88 34.91 -5.06
C ARG A 168 -27.56 35.09 -3.71
N SER A 169 -27.71 36.35 -3.29
CA SER A 169 -28.55 36.68 -2.14
C SER A 169 -30.02 36.51 -2.54
N VAL A 170 -30.81 35.90 -1.66
CA VAL A 170 -32.23 35.64 -1.91
C VAL A 170 -33.09 36.09 -0.71
N SER A 171 -34.41 36.18 -0.93
CA SER A 171 -35.35 36.35 0.17
C SER A 171 -35.51 35.04 0.94
N VAL A 172 -35.87 35.11 2.23
CA VAL A 172 -36.25 33.91 3.01
C VAL A 172 -37.43 33.17 2.37
N ASN A 173 -38.29 33.90 1.66
CA ASN A 173 -39.43 33.35 0.92
C ASN A 173 -39.09 32.85 -0.48
N ASP A 174 -37.81 32.83 -0.86
CA ASP A 174 -37.38 32.34 -2.17
C ASP A 174 -37.81 30.87 -2.35
N ARG A 175 -38.55 30.62 -3.43
CA ARG A 175 -39.13 29.30 -3.69
C ARG A 175 -38.15 28.32 -4.34
N THR A 176 -36.98 28.78 -4.79
CA THR A 176 -36.07 27.98 -5.64
C THR A 176 -35.53 26.72 -4.94
N LEU A 177 -35.23 26.81 -3.64
CA LEU A 177 -34.83 25.65 -2.83
C LEU A 177 -36.05 24.83 -2.43
N ILE A 178 -37.12 25.48 -1.98
CA ILE A 178 -38.33 24.78 -1.48
C ILE A 178 -38.96 23.95 -2.60
N GLU A 179 -39.14 24.51 -3.80
CA GLU A 179 -39.65 23.78 -4.97
C GLU A 179 -38.70 22.65 -5.43
N ALA A 180 -37.41 22.72 -5.09
CA ALA A 180 -36.46 21.66 -5.38
C ALA A 180 -36.55 20.46 -4.44
N ILE A 181 -37.23 20.61 -3.29
CA ILE A 181 -37.51 19.50 -2.38
C ILE A 181 -38.47 18.51 -3.04
N ALA A 182 -39.48 19.01 -3.76
CA ALA A 182 -40.45 18.22 -4.51
C ALA A 182 -41.15 17.12 -3.66
N SER A 183 -41.29 17.36 -2.36
CA SER A 183 -42.00 16.51 -1.41
C SER A 183 -42.94 17.40 -0.58
N PRO A 184 -44.27 17.36 -0.79
CA PRO A 184 -45.20 18.27 -0.12
C PRO A 184 -45.07 18.32 1.41
N PRO A 185 -44.90 17.18 2.13
CA PRO A 185 -44.70 17.20 3.57
C PRO A 185 -43.40 17.92 3.99
N LEU A 186 -42.30 17.68 3.28
CA LEU A 186 -41.00 18.28 3.58
C LEU A 186 -40.96 19.76 3.18
N GLU A 187 -41.61 20.15 2.09
CA GLU A 187 -41.78 21.55 1.72
C GLU A 187 -42.55 22.32 2.79
N LYS A 188 -43.65 21.75 3.28
CA LYS A 188 -44.44 22.31 4.39
C LYS A 188 -43.60 22.41 5.66
N PHE A 189 -42.80 21.37 5.97
CA PHE A 189 -41.89 21.37 7.10
C PHE A 189 -40.83 22.49 7.02
N ILE A 190 -40.10 22.60 5.90
CA ILE A 190 -39.07 23.62 5.71
C ILE A 190 -39.65 25.03 5.82
N ARG A 191 -40.87 25.26 5.29
CA ARG A 191 -41.57 26.55 5.43
C ARG A 191 -41.95 26.88 6.87
N LEU A 192 -42.24 25.88 7.70
CA LEU A 192 -42.64 26.08 9.10
C LEU A 192 -41.45 26.27 10.04
N ILE A 193 -40.29 25.66 9.72
CA ILE A 193 -39.09 25.85 10.54
C ILE A 193 -38.33 27.13 10.21
N LEU A 194 -38.49 27.71 9.02
CA LEU A 194 -37.90 29.01 8.67
C LEU A 194 -38.86 30.13 9.03
N THR A 195 -38.49 30.96 10.02
CA THR A 195 -39.32 32.09 10.44
C THR A 195 -39.31 33.20 9.38
N PRO A 196 -40.31 34.11 9.38
CA PRO A 196 -40.28 35.30 8.53
C PRO A 196 -39.07 36.21 8.77
N THR A 197 -38.46 36.15 9.96
CA THR A 197 -37.23 36.88 10.33
C THR A 197 -35.97 36.24 9.75
N GLY A 198 -36.05 35.04 9.16
CA GLY A 198 -34.93 34.30 8.60
C GLY A 198 -34.14 33.48 9.63
N GLU A 199 -34.74 33.21 10.77
CA GLU A 199 -34.21 32.31 11.81
C GLU A 199 -34.78 30.90 11.63
N ILE A 200 -34.11 29.91 12.20
CA ILE A 200 -34.61 28.54 12.23
C ILE A 200 -35.28 28.21 13.56
N ASN A 201 -36.40 27.48 13.54
CA ASN A 201 -37.04 26.96 14.73
C ASN A 201 -36.10 25.95 15.42
N PRO A 202 -35.67 26.16 16.68
CA PRO A 202 -34.79 25.24 17.38
C PRO A 202 -35.34 23.81 17.53
N ALA A 203 -36.67 23.64 17.46
CA ALA A 203 -37.35 22.35 17.50
C ALA A 203 -37.36 21.61 16.14
N ALA A 204 -36.66 22.11 15.11
CA ALA A 204 -36.58 21.44 13.82
C ALA A 204 -36.00 20.01 13.93
N GLU A 205 -35.18 19.73 14.95
CA GLU A 205 -34.67 18.39 15.25
C GLU A 205 -35.73 17.33 15.58
N LEU A 206 -36.96 17.73 15.93
CA LEU A 206 -38.04 16.79 16.21
C LEU A 206 -38.40 15.90 15.00
N ILE A 207 -38.01 16.30 13.78
CA ILE A 207 -38.08 15.44 12.60
C ILE A 207 -37.30 14.13 12.78
N ASN A 208 -36.27 14.08 13.65
CA ASN A 208 -35.50 12.87 13.92
C ASN A 208 -36.38 11.71 14.43
N LEU A 209 -37.48 12.01 15.11
CA LEU A 209 -38.46 11.01 15.58
C LEU A 209 -39.24 10.36 14.41
N PHE A 210 -39.10 10.89 13.20
CA PHE A 210 -39.74 10.43 11.96
C PHE A 210 -38.70 9.88 10.95
N LEU A 211 -37.45 9.70 11.38
CA LEU A 211 -36.31 9.32 10.53
C LEU A 211 -35.58 8.09 11.10
N PRO A 212 -36.14 6.88 10.97
CA PRO A 212 -35.50 5.69 11.51
C PRO A 212 -34.19 5.37 10.75
N PHE A 213 -33.22 4.81 11.47
CA PHE A 213 -31.95 4.33 10.90
C PHE A 213 -32.11 2.95 10.22
N VAL A 214 -32.99 2.12 10.76
CA VAL A 214 -33.34 0.79 10.23
C VAL A 214 -34.86 0.77 10.11
N HIS A 215 -35.38 0.66 8.89
CA HIS A 215 -36.82 0.49 8.69
C HIS A 215 -37.17 -0.99 8.88
N THR A 216 -37.62 -1.33 10.08
CA THR A 216 -38.13 -2.68 10.43
C THR A 216 -39.64 -2.78 10.32
N GLU A 217 -40.34 -1.65 10.39
CA GLU A 217 -41.80 -1.53 10.42
C GLU A 217 -42.27 -0.50 9.39
N ASP A 218 -43.52 -0.62 8.97
CA ASP A 218 -44.12 0.33 8.05
C ASP A 218 -44.54 1.62 8.78
N ASN A 219 -44.05 2.76 8.29
CA ASN A 219 -44.18 4.07 8.94
C ASN A 219 -45.16 5.01 8.23
N GLU A 220 -45.97 4.52 7.29
CA GLU A 220 -46.95 5.32 6.54
C GLU A 220 -47.83 6.19 7.44
N GLN A 221 -48.45 5.59 8.47
CA GLN A 221 -49.32 6.31 9.41
C GLN A 221 -48.56 7.39 10.20
N LEU A 222 -47.28 7.16 10.49
CA LEU A 222 -46.44 8.14 11.18
C LEU A 222 -46.12 9.34 10.26
N LEU A 223 -45.87 9.09 8.97
CA LEU A 223 -45.64 10.12 7.95
C LEU A 223 -46.91 10.91 7.62
N GLU A 224 -48.07 10.27 7.62
CA GLU A 224 -49.37 10.94 7.50
C GLU A 224 -49.59 11.93 8.65
N ILE A 225 -49.32 11.48 9.89
CA ILE A 225 -49.41 12.32 11.09
C ILE A 225 -48.39 13.46 11.04
N PHE A 226 -47.16 13.19 10.60
CA PHE A 226 -46.18 14.22 10.36
C PHE A 226 -46.77 15.29 9.44
N ASN A 227 -47.22 14.91 8.25
CA ASN A 227 -47.77 15.85 7.26
C ASN A 227 -48.98 16.64 7.78
N ALA A 228 -49.90 15.97 8.49
CA ALA A 228 -51.10 16.59 9.04
C ALA A 228 -50.79 17.58 10.18
N ARG A 229 -49.86 17.23 11.09
CA ARG A 229 -49.68 17.88 12.41
C ARG A 229 -48.30 18.52 12.62
N ILE A 230 -47.58 18.90 11.56
CA ILE A 230 -46.22 19.51 11.65
C ILE A 230 -46.14 20.65 12.68
N ALA A 231 -47.11 21.58 12.70
CA ALA A 231 -47.10 22.71 13.62
C ALA A 231 -47.24 22.29 15.10
N GLU A 232 -48.05 21.28 15.37
CA GLU A 232 -48.21 20.69 16.71
C GLU A 232 -46.94 19.93 17.12
N ILE A 233 -46.31 19.22 16.18
CA ILE A 233 -45.04 18.52 16.41
C ILE A 233 -43.96 19.52 16.84
N LEU A 234 -43.78 20.60 16.08
CA LEU A 234 -42.75 21.64 16.35
C LEU A 234 -42.99 22.40 17.68
N THR A 235 -44.19 22.32 18.26
CA THR A 235 -44.53 22.96 19.53
C THR A 235 -44.72 21.96 20.68
N SER A 236 -44.58 20.66 20.42
CA SER A 236 -44.80 19.61 21.41
C SER A 236 -43.66 19.54 22.43
N LYS A 237 -43.98 19.86 23.68
CA LYS A 237 -43.05 19.69 24.82
C LYS A 237 -42.71 18.22 25.05
N LEU A 238 -43.66 17.32 24.80
CA LEU A 238 -43.49 15.90 25.03
C LEU A 238 -42.51 15.27 24.02
N LEU A 239 -42.69 15.57 22.73
CA LEU A 239 -41.76 15.09 21.71
C LEU A 239 -40.36 15.68 21.90
N LYS A 240 -40.28 16.92 22.38
CA LYS A 240 -39.02 17.53 22.80
C LYS A 240 -38.36 16.76 23.94
N LEU A 241 -39.10 16.42 25.00
CA LEU A 241 -38.59 15.58 26.09
C LEU A 241 -38.04 14.25 25.56
N LEU A 242 -38.78 13.57 24.67
CA LEU A 242 -38.34 12.29 24.09
C LEU A 242 -37.04 12.42 23.28
N ASN A 243 -36.94 13.47 22.46
CA ASN A 243 -35.76 13.74 21.65
C ASN A 243 -34.55 14.14 22.51
N ASP A 244 -34.76 14.97 23.54
CA ASP A 244 -33.70 15.40 24.47
C ASP A 244 -33.16 14.22 25.29
N CYS A 245 -34.03 13.28 25.70
CA CYS A 245 -33.63 12.02 26.36
C CYS A 245 -33.01 11.00 25.39
N LYS A 246 -32.85 11.32 24.09
CA LYS A 246 -32.31 10.44 23.03
C LYS A 246 -33.00 9.07 22.94
N THR A 247 -34.26 9.01 23.35
CA THR A 247 -35.05 7.77 23.31
C THR A 247 -35.40 7.37 21.88
N LYS A 248 -35.65 6.08 21.67
CA LYS A 248 -36.12 5.53 20.38
C LYS A 248 -37.56 5.04 20.53
N PRO A 249 -38.55 5.95 20.59
CA PRO A 249 -39.96 5.55 20.70
C PRO A 249 -40.40 4.81 19.43
N SER A 250 -41.32 3.87 19.59
CA SER A 250 -41.99 3.26 18.44
C SER A 250 -42.90 4.25 17.73
N SER A 251 -43.26 3.96 16.48
CA SER A 251 -44.21 4.79 15.72
C SER A 251 -45.54 4.97 16.45
N GLN A 252 -46.03 3.92 17.12
CA GLN A 252 -47.24 3.97 17.95
C GLN A 252 -47.07 4.87 19.18
N GLN A 253 -45.90 4.87 19.80
CA GLN A 253 -45.60 5.72 20.96
C GLN A 253 -45.53 7.20 20.57
N VAL A 254 -44.90 7.53 19.43
CA VAL A 254 -44.92 8.91 18.92
C VAL A 254 -46.35 9.40 18.68
N ARG A 255 -47.24 8.52 18.19
CA ARG A 255 -48.67 8.83 18.02
C ARG A 255 -49.38 9.09 19.34
N LYS A 256 -49.23 8.18 20.30
CA LYS A 256 -49.77 8.33 21.66
C LYS A 256 -49.31 9.64 22.30
N CYS A 257 -48.05 10.02 22.11
CA CYS A 257 -47.46 11.28 22.58
C CYS A 257 -48.00 12.55 21.90
N LEU A 258 -48.73 12.40 20.80
CA LEU A 258 -49.45 13.50 20.13
C LEU A 258 -50.96 13.46 20.42
N ASP A 259 -51.44 12.48 21.18
CA ASP A 259 -52.85 12.33 21.54
C ASP A 259 -53.04 12.65 23.04
N PRO A 260 -53.62 13.82 23.39
CA PRO A 260 -53.86 14.18 24.78
C PRO A 260 -54.76 13.20 25.55
N SER A 261 -55.51 12.34 24.86
CA SER A 261 -56.36 11.32 25.47
C SER A 261 -55.62 10.01 25.78
N SER A 262 -54.36 9.87 25.34
CA SER A 262 -53.57 8.68 25.61
C SER A 262 -53.04 8.64 27.04
N ASP A 263 -53.10 7.47 27.69
CA ASP A 263 -52.49 7.24 29.00
C ASP A 263 -50.98 7.56 29.00
N LEU A 264 -50.28 7.21 27.91
CA LEU A 264 -48.86 7.51 27.75
C LEU A 264 -48.59 9.02 27.74
N TYR A 265 -49.48 9.80 27.09
CA TYR A 265 -49.39 11.26 27.07
C TYR A 265 -49.54 11.83 28.47
N ALA A 266 -50.57 11.41 29.21
CA ALA A 266 -50.85 11.90 30.56
C ALA A 266 -49.66 11.63 31.50
N ARG A 267 -49.06 10.44 31.40
CA ARG A 267 -47.93 10.02 32.23
C ARG A 267 -46.64 10.74 31.92
N LEU A 268 -46.24 10.79 30.65
CA LEU A 268 -45.03 11.52 30.25
C LEU A 268 -45.15 13.02 30.55
N SER A 269 -46.36 13.59 30.44
CA SER A 269 -46.61 15.01 30.74
C SER A 269 -46.49 15.34 32.23
N ALA A 270 -46.64 14.35 33.11
CA ALA A 270 -46.49 14.51 34.55
C ALA A 270 -45.03 14.41 35.03
N LEU A 271 -44.11 13.98 34.15
CA LEU A 271 -42.68 13.86 34.49
C LEU A 271 -41.97 15.22 34.40
N GLU A 272 -41.14 15.53 35.39
CA GLU A 272 -40.25 16.70 35.34
C GLU A 272 -39.03 16.45 34.44
N VAL A 273 -38.47 17.54 33.88
CA VAL A 273 -37.23 17.52 33.09
C VAL A 273 -36.07 17.00 33.96
N GLY A 274 -35.35 15.98 33.47
CA GLY A 274 -34.24 15.33 34.19
C GLY A 274 -34.51 13.89 34.65
N ASN A 275 -35.73 13.37 34.42
CA ASN A 275 -36.09 11.99 34.73
C ASN A 275 -35.90 11.04 33.52
N GLU A 276 -34.75 11.10 32.85
CA GLU A 276 -34.45 10.28 31.65
C GLU A 276 -34.75 8.79 31.89
N ASN A 277 -34.41 8.29 33.08
CA ASN A 277 -34.63 6.89 33.49
C ASN A 277 -36.10 6.49 33.52
N GLN A 278 -36.98 7.39 33.97
CA GLN A 278 -38.41 7.13 34.03
C GLN A 278 -39.06 7.19 32.65
N VAL A 279 -38.59 8.11 31.79
CA VAL A 279 -39.08 8.20 30.41
C VAL A 279 -38.79 6.90 29.66
N GLU A 280 -37.56 6.40 29.74
CA GLU A 280 -37.17 5.17 29.04
C GLU A 280 -37.89 3.93 29.58
N LEU A 281 -38.03 3.81 30.90
CA LEU A 281 -38.77 2.71 31.53
C LEU A 281 -40.26 2.76 31.18
N LEU A 282 -40.87 3.95 31.14
CA LEU A 282 -42.27 4.12 30.75
C LEU A 282 -42.49 3.72 29.28
N LEU A 283 -41.58 4.11 28.38
CA LEU A 283 -41.62 3.67 26.99
C LEU A 283 -41.46 2.14 26.86
N LEU A 284 -40.60 1.51 27.67
CA LEU A 284 -40.49 0.05 27.70
C LEU A 284 -41.81 -0.60 28.17
N MET A 285 -42.37 -0.14 29.29
CA MET A 285 -43.63 -0.69 29.84
C MET A 285 -44.82 -0.51 28.90
N ASP A 286 -44.90 0.62 28.19
CA ASP A 286 -45.92 0.84 27.16
C ASP A 286 -45.74 -0.09 25.96
N ARG A 287 -44.49 -0.34 25.54
CA ARG A 287 -44.17 -1.24 24.42
C ARG A 287 -44.56 -2.69 24.72
N ILE A 288 -44.28 -3.16 25.94
CA ILE A 288 -44.63 -4.52 26.36
C ILE A 288 -46.09 -4.65 26.84
N GLY A 289 -46.85 -3.54 26.84
CA GLY A 289 -48.30 -3.55 27.02
C GLY A 289 -48.80 -3.62 28.47
N LEU A 290 -48.03 -3.13 29.45
CA LEU A 290 -48.50 -3.10 30.85
C LEU A 290 -49.71 -2.17 31.02
N SER A 291 -50.64 -2.57 31.88
CA SER A 291 -51.78 -1.72 32.27
C SER A 291 -51.31 -0.45 32.98
N ALA A 292 -52.10 0.61 32.86
CA ALA A 292 -51.84 1.90 33.50
C ALA A 292 -51.64 1.76 35.03
N GLU A 293 -52.44 0.93 35.69
CA GLU A 293 -52.33 0.65 37.13
C GLU A 293 -50.99 0.00 37.49
N ARG A 294 -50.52 -0.96 36.66
CA ARG A 294 -49.27 -1.67 36.91
C ARG A 294 -48.07 -0.74 36.72
N GLN A 295 -48.12 0.13 35.71
CA GLN A 295 -47.09 1.16 35.49
C GLN A 295 -46.97 2.09 36.71
N ASP A 296 -48.08 2.55 37.28
CA ASP A 296 -48.07 3.42 38.48
C ASP A 296 -47.45 2.74 39.69
N LEU A 297 -47.78 1.46 39.91
CA LEU A 297 -47.21 0.68 41.02
C LEU A 297 -45.68 0.60 40.90
N ILE A 298 -45.16 0.36 39.70
CA ILE A 298 -43.71 0.27 39.46
C ILE A 298 -43.05 1.65 39.60
N LEU A 299 -43.65 2.70 39.04
CA LEU A 299 -43.08 4.05 39.07
C LEU A 299 -43.05 4.67 40.47
N ASN A 300 -43.97 4.29 41.35
CA ASN A 300 -43.99 4.73 42.74
C ASN A 300 -42.83 4.15 43.58
N ASP A 301 -42.24 3.03 43.15
CA ASP A 301 -41.03 2.48 43.77
C ASP A 301 -39.77 3.09 43.14
N LYS A 302 -39.31 4.21 43.72
CA LYS A 302 -38.13 4.94 43.24
C LYS A 302 -36.85 4.09 43.24
N VAL A 303 -36.75 3.11 44.14
CA VAL A 303 -35.57 2.24 44.25
C VAL A 303 -35.57 1.23 43.10
N LEU A 304 -36.72 0.60 42.86
CA LEU A 304 -36.94 -0.31 41.74
C LEU A 304 -36.70 0.39 40.40
N VAL A 305 -37.28 1.57 40.17
CA VAL A 305 -37.11 2.35 38.93
C VAL A 305 -35.64 2.64 38.62
N LYS A 306 -34.89 3.12 39.62
CA LYS A 306 -33.47 3.45 39.45
C LYS A 306 -32.64 2.24 39.03
N LYS A 307 -33.00 1.05 39.53
CA LYS A 307 -32.28 -0.20 39.29
C LYS A 307 -32.70 -0.87 37.98
N LEU A 308 -33.99 -0.86 37.65
CA LEU A 308 -34.51 -1.35 36.37
C LEU A 308 -33.91 -0.61 35.18
N TYR A 309 -33.70 0.70 35.30
CA TYR A 309 -33.09 1.49 34.24
C TYR A 309 -31.74 0.93 33.75
N ARG A 310 -30.90 0.44 34.67
CA ARG A 310 -29.59 -0.16 34.34
C ARG A 310 -29.72 -1.47 33.54
N LEU A 311 -30.89 -2.09 33.53
CA LEU A 311 -31.19 -3.35 32.84
C LEU A 311 -31.85 -3.16 31.47
N ILE A 312 -32.31 -1.95 31.15
CA ILE A 312 -33.03 -1.66 29.89
C ILE A 312 -32.14 -1.84 28.65
N PRO A 313 -30.87 -1.37 28.62
CA PRO A 313 -29.99 -1.63 27.49
C PRO A 313 -29.38 -3.03 27.61
N GLY A 314 -29.96 -4.06 26.95
CA GLY A 314 -29.34 -5.38 26.90
C GLY A 314 -30.28 -6.55 26.53
N GLU A 315 -29.80 -7.78 26.77
CA GLU A 315 -30.47 -9.05 26.43
C GLU A 315 -31.66 -9.41 27.35
N HIS A 316 -32.02 -8.51 28.27
CA HIS A 316 -33.00 -8.76 29.33
C HIS A 316 -34.42 -8.25 29.02
N GLU A 317 -34.67 -7.59 27.88
CA GLU A 317 -35.99 -7.02 27.53
C GLU A 317 -37.12 -8.07 27.61
N ALA A 318 -36.87 -9.29 27.10
CA ALA A 318 -37.85 -10.39 27.16
C ALA A 318 -38.11 -10.88 28.60
N LEU A 319 -37.09 -10.89 29.47
CA LEU A 319 -37.23 -11.26 30.89
C LEU A 319 -38.01 -10.19 31.66
N LEU A 320 -37.67 -8.91 31.44
CA LEU A 320 -38.36 -7.78 32.04
C LEU A 320 -39.84 -7.75 31.66
N SER A 321 -40.18 -8.10 30.43
CA SER A 321 -41.58 -8.21 29.98
C SER A 321 -42.40 -9.20 30.81
N ASP A 322 -41.86 -10.38 31.09
CA ASP A 322 -42.55 -11.40 31.89
C ASP A 322 -42.64 -11.02 33.37
N TYR A 323 -41.54 -10.52 33.94
CA TYR A 323 -41.46 -10.22 35.37
C TYR A 323 -42.22 -8.96 35.79
N LEU A 324 -42.29 -7.94 34.93
CA LEU A 324 -43.03 -6.71 35.24
C LEU A 324 -44.54 -6.87 35.05
N ALA A 325 -44.97 -7.80 34.19
CA ALA A 325 -46.38 -8.09 33.95
C ALA A 325 -47.06 -8.79 35.15
N ASP A 326 -46.32 -9.58 35.92
CA ASP A 326 -46.82 -10.34 37.07
C ASP A 326 -46.44 -9.70 38.41
N ALA A 327 -47.40 -9.64 39.34
CA ALA A 327 -47.21 -8.96 40.62
C ALA A 327 -46.21 -9.64 41.55
N GLU A 328 -46.24 -10.97 41.61
CA GLU A 328 -45.35 -11.78 42.43
C GLU A 328 -43.94 -11.79 41.83
N LYS A 329 -43.84 -11.93 40.49
CA LYS A 329 -42.55 -11.84 39.80
C LYS A 329 -41.91 -10.46 39.94
N THR A 330 -42.68 -9.37 39.98
CA THR A 330 -42.13 -8.03 40.23
C THR A 330 -41.50 -7.94 41.62
N LEU A 331 -42.08 -8.58 42.64
CA LEU A 331 -41.49 -8.62 43.99
C LEU A 331 -40.18 -9.40 44.00
N ILE A 332 -40.13 -10.54 43.30
CA ILE A 332 -38.92 -11.34 43.14
C ILE A 332 -37.83 -10.52 42.44
N LEU A 333 -38.20 -9.85 41.33
CA LEU A 333 -37.29 -8.96 40.60
C LEU A 333 -36.76 -7.84 41.50
N SER A 334 -37.66 -7.17 42.24
CA SER A 334 -37.31 -6.10 43.18
C SER A 334 -36.34 -6.58 44.25
N PHE A 335 -36.58 -7.78 44.82
CA PHE A 335 -35.71 -8.42 45.80
C PHE A 335 -34.31 -8.69 45.22
N ILE A 336 -34.22 -9.40 44.10
CA ILE A 336 -32.93 -9.79 43.49
C ILE A 336 -32.07 -8.58 43.16
N ILE A 337 -32.68 -7.53 42.58
CA ILE A 337 -31.94 -6.34 42.18
C ILE A 337 -31.56 -5.46 43.38
N GLN A 338 -31.91 -5.82 44.62
CA GLN A 338 -31.56 -5.01 45.80
C GLN A 338 -30.04 -4.80 45.97
N ASN A 339 -29.20 -5.71 45.47
CA ASN A 339 -27.75 -5.64 45.64
C ASN A 339 -26.97 -5.29 44.34
N ASP A 340 -27.58 -4.70 43.31
CA ASP A 340 -26.91 -4.34 42.04
C ASP A 340 -26.19 -5.51 41.28
N HIS A 341 -26.29 -6.76 41.76
CA HIS A 341 -25.72 -7.97 41.15
C HIS A 341 -26.72 -8.63 40.19
N TYR A 342 -26.92 -8.00 39.03
CA TYR A 342 -27.89 -8.42 38.01
C TYR A 342 -27.60 -9.78 37.35
N GLU A 343 -26.39 -10.32 37.51
CA GLU A 343 -25.97 -11.63 36.99
C GLU A 343 -26.85 -12.79 37.47
N ILE A 344 -27.49 -12.61 38.63
CA ILE A 344 -28.43 -13.56 39.23
C ILE A 344 -29.69 -13.75 38.37
N LEU A 345 -30.01 -12.79 37.49
CA LEU A 345 -31.19 -12.83 36.61
C LEU A 345 -31.06 -13.83 35.44
N THR A 346 -29.85 -14.17 35.01
CA THR A 346 -29.64 -15.08 33.87
C THR A 346 -30.03 -16.53 34.20
N PRO A 347 -29.56 -17.14 35.31
CA PRO A 347 -30.00 -18.48 35.72
C PRO A 347 -31.52 -18.59 35.97
N LEU A 348 -32.16 -17.50 36.39
CA LEU A 348 -33.62 -17.46 36.60
C LEU A 348 -34.42 -17.70 35.33
N LYS A 349 -33.91 -17.27 34.16
CA LYS A 349 -34.56 -17.51 32.87
C LYS A 349 -34.60 -19.00 32.49
N GLU A 350 -33.63 -19.77 32.95
CA GLU A 350 -33.45 -21.19 32.61
C GLU A 350 -34.16 -22.14 33.59
N THR A 351 -34.66 -21.62 34.71
CA THR A 351 -35.17 -22.44 35.82
C THR A 351 -36.69 -22.42 35.87
N ASN A 352 -37.34 -23.53 35.48
CA ASN A 352 -38.81 -23.62 35.48
C ASN A 352 -39.34 -24.18 36.81
N TYR A 353 -39.49 -23.34 37.85
CA TYR A 353 -39.96 -23.81 39.16
C TYR A 353 -40.77 -22.76 39.93
N GLN A 354 -42.09 -22.97 40.00
CA GLN A 354 -43.02 -22.24 40.87
C GLN A 354 -42.58 -22.26 42.37
N ASP A 355 -41.91 -23.34 42.79
CA ASP A 355 -41.37 -23.52 44.15
C ASP A 355 -40.24 -22.52 44.48
N VAL A 356 -39.39 -22.20 43.51
CA VAL A 356 -38.29 -21.21 43.69
C VAL A 356 -38.86 -19.81 43.86
N CYS A 357 -39.90 -19.46 43.10
CA CYS A 357 -40.58 -18.18 43.22
C CYS A 357 -41.18 -17.98 44.62
N GLN A 358 -41.84 -19.00 45.17
CA GLN A 358 -42.39 -18.94 46.53
C GLN A 358 -41.31 -18.76 47.59
N LYS A 359 -40.14 -19.38 47.42
CA LYS A 359 -38.99 -19.21 48.32
C LYS A 359 -38.37 -17.82 48.24
N PHE A 360 -38.32 -17.20 47.06
CA PHE A 360 -37.92 -15.80 46.95
C PHE A 360 -38.93 -14.85 47.64
N ILE A 361 -40.23 -15.13 47.51
CA ILE A 361 -41.27 -14.37 48.23
C ILE A 361 -41.10 -14.55 49.74
N TYR A 362 -40.85 -15.77 50.21
CA TYR A 362 -40.54 -16.07 51.61
C TYR A 362 -39.32 -15.29 52.10
N LEU A 363 -38.20 -15.30 51.38
CA LEU A 363 -37.01 -14.52 51.72
C LEU A 363 -37.30 -13.02 51.77
N ASN A 364 -38.14 -12.50 50.89
CA ASN A 364 -38.53 -11.09 50.87
C ASN A 364 -39.35 -10.66 52.11
N THR A 365 -39.83 -11.61 52.94
CA THR A 365 -40.51 -11.29 54.21
C THR A 365 -39.57 -10.99 55.38
N PHE A 366 -38.26 -11.23 55.22
CA PHE A 366 -37.28 -11.01 56.27
C PHE A 366 -36.87 -9.53 56.40
N ASP A 367 -36.36 -9.14 57.57
CA ASP A 367 -35.94 -7.76 57.87
C ASP A 367 -34.54 -7.43 57.32
N TRP A 368 -34.45 -7.26 55.99
CA TRP A 368 -33.22 -6.95 55.29
C TRP A 368 -32.78 -5.49 55.48
N GLN A 369 -31.53 -5.27 55.89
CA GLN A 369 -30.89 -3.97 56.04
C GLN A 369 -29.81 -3.76 54.97
N PHE A 370 -30.20 -3.25 53.80
CA PHE A 370 -29.24 -2.91 52.74
C PHE A 370 -28.53 -1.57 53.01
N PRO A 371 -27.22 -1.42 52.75
CA PRO A 371 -26.32 -2.38 52.08
C PRO A 371 -25.62 -3.38 53.02
N LYS A 372 -25.89 -3.33 54.33
CA LYS A 372 -25.21 -4.17 55.33
C LYS A 372 -25.40 -5.67 55.02
N ASP A 373 -26.58 -6.06 54.57
CA ASP A 373 -26.90 -7.47 54.28
C ASP A 373 -26.58 -7.91 52.84
N ASN A 374 -25.83 -7.12 52.07
CA ASN A 374 -25.52 -7.42 50.68
C ASN A 374 -24.91 -8.83 50.51
N PHE A 375 -23.90 -9.17 51.32
CA PHE A 375 -23.25 -10.47 51.27
C PHE A 375 -24.23 -11.61 51.56
N ARG A 376 -24.94 -11.51 52.69
CA ARG A 376 -25.95 -12.47 53.11
C ARG A 376 -27.04 -12.65 52.05
N HIS A 377 -27.54 -11.56 51.49
CA HIS A 377 -28.55 -11.56 50.44
C HIS A 377 -28.06 -12.30 49.19
N GLU A 378 -26.82 -12.04 48.78
CA GLU A 378 -26.25 -12.69 47.60
C GLU A 378 -26.03 -14.20 47.81
N VAL A 379 -25.49 -14.61 48.95
CA VAL A 379 -25.33 -16.03 49.31
C VAL A 379 -26.69 -16.75 49.25
N MET A 380 -27.72 -16.16 49.85
CA MET A 380 -29.07 -16.75 49.89
C MET A 380 -29.69 -16.86 48.49
N CYS A 381 -29.58 -15.82 47.66
CA CYS A 381 -30.03 -15.84 46.28
C CYS A 381 -29.32 -16.93 45.45
N ARG A 382 -27.99 -17.00 45.54
CA ARG A 382 -27.20 -17.99 44.79
C ARG A 382 -27.46 -19.42 45.26
N LEU A 383 -27.56 -19.61 46.57
CA LEU A 383 -27.86 -20.91 47.16
C LEU A 383 -29.24 -21.42 46.74
N LEU A 384 -30.28 -20.56 46.75
CA LEU A 384 -31.62 -20.94 46.31
C LEU A 384 -31.67 -21.32 44.82
N LEU A 385 -30.95 -20.59 43.96
CA LEU A 385 -30.88 -20.90 42.53
C LEU A 385 -30.13 -22.21 42.24
N ARG A 386 -29.08 -22.52 43.01
CA ARG A 386 -28.30 -23.75 42.85
C ARG A 386 -28.92 -24.96 43.53
N TYR A 387 -29.69 -24.74 44.60
CA TYR A 387 -30.37 -25.79 45.35
C TYR A 387 -31.85 -25.45 45.60
N PRO A 388 -32.68 -25.46 44.53
CA PRO A 388 -34.11 -25.11 44.59
C PRO A 388 -34.92 -25.85 45.64
N THR A 389 -34.53 -27.07 46.00
CA THR A 389 -35.27 -27.95 46.92
C THR A 389 -35.06 -27.61 48.40
N ILE A 390 -34.21 -26.65 48.74
CA ILE A 390 -33.98 -26.26 50.14
C ILE A 390 -35.28 -25.83 50.84
N SER A 391 -35.46 -26.26 52.09
CA SER A 391 -36.63 -25.92 52.90
C SER A 391 -36.58 -24.49 53.44
N GLU A 392 -37.76 -23.87 53.58
CA GLU A 392 -37.92 -22.53 54.19
C GLU A 392 -37.31 -22.46 55.60
N HIS A 393 -37.46 -23.53 56.38
CA HIS A 393 -36.85 -23.65 57.70
C HIS A 393 -35.32 -23.52 57.64
N THR A 394 -34.67 -24.20 56.70
CA THR A 394 -33.21 -24.12 56.54
C THR A 394 -32.78 -22.74 56.05
N LEU A 395 -33.53 -22.12 55.14
CA LEU A 395 -33.29 -20.74 54.71
C LEU A 395 -33.38 -19.75 55.87
N GLY A 396 -34.36 -19.90 56.77
CA GLY A 396 -34.48 -19.10 57.98
C GLY A 396 -33.29 -19.29 58.93
N GLN A 397 -32.84 -20.53 59.15
CA GLN A 397 -31.66 -20.80 59.98
C GLN A 397 -30.37 -20.20 59.40
N LEU A 398 -30.19 -20.28 58.08
CA LEU A 398 -29.05 -19.67 57.40
C LEU A 398 -29.10 -18.14 57.46
N TYR A 399 -30.28 -17.54 57.31
CA TYR A 399 -30.46 -16.10 57.45
C TYR A 399 -30.04 -15.58 58.84
N GLU A 400 -30.47 -16.26 59.90
CA GLU A 400 -30.09 -15.92 61.27
C GLU A 400 -28.59 -16.14 61.50
N THR A 401 -28.04 -17.26 61.05
CA THR A 401 -26.63 -17.61 61.30
C THR A 401 -25.65 -16.77 60.49
N LEU A 402 -25.99 -16.41 59.24
CA LEU A 402 -25.22 -15.42 58.47
C LEU A 402 -25.37 -14.00 59.03
N GLY A 403 -26.45 -13.71 59.76
CA GLY A 403 -26.66 -12.44 60.45
C GLY A 403 -25.96 -12.33 61.81
N ASP A 404 -25.53 -13.45 62.39
CA ASP A 404 -24.77 -13.48 63.64
C ASP A 404 -23.42 -12.76 63.46
N GLN A 405 -23.13 -11.83 64.38
CA GLN A 405 -21.97 -10.95 64.27
C GLN A 405 -20.64 -11.72 64.21
N ARG A 406 -20.53 -12.83 64.98
CA ARG A 406 -19.30 -13.63 65.02
C ARG A 406 -19.08 -14.36 63.70
N THR A 407 -20.14 -14.93 63.13
CA THR A 407 -20.11 -15.63 61.84
C THR A 407 -19.86 -14.66 60.70
N ALA A 408 -20.65 -13.59 60.58
CA ALA A 408 -20.56 -12.58 59.52
C ALA A 408 -19.14 -12.00 59.41
N GLN A 409 -18.50 -11.65 60.53
CA GLN A 409 -17.13 -11.11 60.57
C GLN A 409 -16.08 -12.03 59.93
N VAL A 410 -16.32 -13.34 59.91
CA VAL A 410 -15.43 -14.34 59.32
C VAL A 410 -15.83 -14.63 57.89
N VAL A 411 -17.09 -14.98 57.65
CA VAL A 411 -17.51 -15.48 56.33
C VAL A 411 -17.51 -14.38 55.28
N GLU A 412 -17.96 -13.16 55.61
CA GLU A 412 -17.94 -12.02 54.68
C GLU A 412 -16.51 -11.58 54.33
N ARG A 413 -15.57 -11.86 55.24
CA ARG A 413 -14.17 -11.46 55.10
C ARG A 413 -13.36 -12.46 54.29
N VAL A 414 -13.66 -13.74 54.41
CA VAL A 414 -12.89 -14.84 53.81
C VAL A 414 -13.49 -15.29 52.49
N PHE A 415 -14.81 -15.46 52.43
CA PHE A 415 -15.47 -16.12 51.31
C PHE A 415 -16.04 -15.11 50.31
N ASP A 416 -16.06 -15.52 49.05
CA ASP A 416 -16.94 -14.95 48.04
C ASP A 416 -18.36 -15.56 48.18
N PRO A 417 -19.45 -14.81 47.94
CA PRO A 417 -20.81 -15.32 48.05
C PRO A 417 -21.10 -16.56 47.20
N VAL A 418 -20.52 -16.67 46.00
CA VAL A 418 -20.66 -17.83 45.11
C VAL A 418 -20.02 -19.05 45.74
N LEU A 419 -18.75 -18.92 46.13
CA LEU A 419 -17.96 -20.01 46.69
C LEU A 419 -18.62 -20.54 47.97
N LEU A 420 -19.09 -19.64 48.84
CA LEU A 420 -19.77 -20.04 50.07
C LEU A 420 -21.09 -20.77 49.77
N ALA A 421 -21.91 -20.26 48.84
CA ALA A 421 -23.15 -20.91 48.46
C ALA A 421 -22.92 -22.32 47.87
N GLU A 422 -21.87 -22.48 47.05
CA GLU A 422 -21.49 -23.79 46.47
C GLU A 422 -20.97 -24.77 47.53
N TYR A 423 -20.15 -24.31 48.47
CA TYR A 423 -19.67 -25.12 49.58
C TYR A 423 -20.81 -25.64 50.48
N LEU A 424 -21.75 -24.75 50.86
CA LEU A 424 -22.88 -25.11 51.73
C LEU A 424 -23.78 -26.20 51.15
N ILE A 425 -23.77 -26.40 49.83
CA ILE A 425 -24.60 -27.41 49.15
C ILE A 425 -23.79 -28.60 48.62
N GLN A 426 -22.48 -28.65 48.86
CA GLN A 426 -21.57 -29.68 48.33
C GLN A 426 -22.03 -31.11 48.67
N ASP A 427 -22.56 -31.30 49.89
CA ASP A 427 -23.03 -32.60 50.39
C ASP A 427 -24.51 -32.89 50.06
N LYS A 428 -25.21 -31.96 49.39
CA LYS A 428 -26.64 -32.03 49.03
C LYS A 428 -27.58 -32.40 50.20
N ASN A 429 -27.16 -32.08 51.43
CA ASN A 429 -27.93 -32.37 52.64
C ASN A 429 -28.19 -31.07 53.39
N GLU A 430 -29.42 -30.57 53.33
CA GLU A 430 -29.78 -29.27 53.91
C GLU A 430 -29.57 -29.19 55.43
N SER A 431 -29.64 -30.33 56.14
CA SER A 431 -29.39 -30.38 57.59
C SER A 431 -27.94 -30.08 57.98
N LEU A 432 -27.02 -30.15 57.02
CA LEU A 432 -25.59 -29.87 57.22
C LEU A 432 -25.23 -28.41 56.92
N CYS A 433 -26.01 -27.66 56.15
CA CYS A 433 -25.65 -26.30 55.73
C CYS A 433 -25.31 -25.40 56.93
N ASN A 434 -26.19 -25.38 57.94
CA ASN A 434 -25.96 -24.55 59.11
C ASN A 434 -24.77 -25.03 59.96
N LYS A 435 -24.57 -26.34 60.04
CA LYS A 435 -23.44 -26.94 60.75
C LYS A 435 -22.11 -26.59 60.06
N GLN A 436 -22.05 -26.71 58.73
CA GLN A 436 -20.89 -26.35 57.92
C GLN A 436 -20.54 -24.86 58.07
N LEU A 437 -21.54 -23.97 58.14
CA LEU A 437 -21.32 -22.55 58.37
C LEU A 437 -20.70 -22.27 59.75
N LEU A 438 -21.15 -22.97 60.80
CA LEU A 438 -20.56 -22.84 62.14
C LEU A 438 -19.14 -23.44 62.20
N GLU A 439 -18.90 -24.58 61.54
CA GLU A 439 -17.57 -25.18 61.44
C GLU A 439 -16.56 -24.26 60.73
N LEU A 440 -17.00 -23.54 59.70
CA LEU A 440 -16.19 -22.51 59.03
C LEU A 440 -15.77 -21.41 60.01
N THR A 441 -16.73 -20.88 60.76
CA THR A 441 -16.47 -19.84 61.77
C THR A 441 -15.49 -20.32 62.83
N ASP A 442 -15.68 -21.53 63.36
CA ASP A 442 -14.81 -22.07 64.40
C ASP A 442 -13.39 -22.38 63.91
N PHE A 443 -13.21 -22.75 62.64
CA PHE A 443 -11.89 -22.97 62.04
C PHE A 443 -11.16 -21.65 61.75
N PHE A 444 -11.81 -20.70 61.08
CA PHE A 444 -11.12 -19.50 60.59
C PHE A 444 -10.80 -18.48 61.70
N ILE A 445 -11.53 -18.46 62.83
CA ILE A 445 -11.21 -17.57 63.96
C ILE A 445 -9.75 -17.74 64.45
N PRO A 446 -9.29 -18.94 64.86
CA PRO A 446 -7.92 -19.12 65.31
C PRO A 446 -6.88 -19.01 64.17
N VAL A 447 -7.25 -19.40 62.94
CA VAL A 447 -6.36 -19.33 61.77
C VAL A 447 -6.07 -17.88 61.38
N LEU A 448 -7.11 -17.07 61.18
CA LEU A 448 -6.97 -15.67 60.78
C LEU A 448 -6.15 -14.89 61.79
N HIS A 449 -6.33 -15.14 63.08
CA HIS A 449 -5.52 -14.49 64.12
C HIS A 449 -4.01 -14.75 63.96
N LYS A 450 -3.59 -15.98 63.62
CA LYS A 450 -2.16 -16.30 63.36
C LYS A 450 -1.63 -15.59 62.11
N TYR A 451 -2.43 -15.56 61.04
CA TYR A 451 -2.09 -14.86 59.79
C TYR A 451 -2.01 -13.33 60.00
N GLU A 452 -2.92 -12.76 60.79
CA GLU A 452 -2.92 -11.33 61.16
C GLU A 452 -1.69 -10.94 61.96
N GLN A 453 -1.33 -11.72 62.98
CA GLN A 453 -0.13 -11.47 63.77
C GLN A 453 1.12 -11.45 62.88
N THR A 454 1.20 -12.35 61.91
CA THR A 454 2.32 -12.41 60.96
C THR A 454 2.32 -11.22 60.01
N ALA A 455 1.16 -10.87 59.45
CA ALA A 455 1.03 -9.69 58.59
C ALA A 455 1.43 -8.40 59.31
N GLN A 456 1.02 -8.24 60.58
CA GLN A 456 1.38 -7.11 61.43
C GLN A 456 2.88 -7.03 61.71
N LEU A 457 3.56 -8.16 61.95
CA LEU A 457 5.02 -8.20 62.10
C LEU A 457 5.74 -7.73 60.82
N GLY A 458 5.14 -7.94 59.65
CA GLY A 458 5.61 -7.43 58.36
C GLY A 458 5.14 -6.01 58.01
N GLY A 459 4.41 -5.32 58.90
CA GLY A 459 3.84 -3.99 58.64
C GLY A 459 2.68 -3.95 57.65
N ASN A 460 2.08 -5.10 57.34
CA ASN A 460 1.01 -5.26 56.34
C ASN A 460 -0.31 -5.71 56.99
N THR A 461 -1.42 -5.52 56.27
CA THR A 461 -2.71 -6.15 56.57
C THR A 461 -2.93 -7.36 55.67
N LEU A 462 -3.84 -8.28 56.03
CA LEU A 462 -4.18 -9.41 55.17
C LEU A 462 -4.83 -8.92 53.87
N SER A 463 -4.24 -9.27 52.73
CA SER A 463 -4.80 -8.92 51.42
C SER A 463 -6.07 -9.73 51.14
N LYS A 464 -6.98 -9.15 50.37
CA LYS A 464 -8.19 -9.84 49.93
C LYS A 464 -7.86 -11.07 49.06
N GLU A 465 -6.80 -11.03 48.25
CA GLU A 465 -6.41 -12.20 47.45
C GLU A 465 -5.97 -13.36 48.33
N LEU A 466 -5.18 -13.10 49.37
CA LEU A 466 -4.75 -14.14 50.31
C LEU A 466 -5.95 -14.79 51.00
N LEU A 467 -6.91 -13.99 51.45
CA LEU A 467 -8.15 -14.48 52.07
C LEU A 467 -8.97 -15.34 51.10
N SER A 468 -9.08 -14.92 49.84
CA SER A 468 -9.77 -15.70 48.79
C SER A 468 -9.07 -17.03 48.49
N VAL A 469 -7.74 -17.07 48.41
CA VAL A 469 -7.01 -18.33 48.20
C VAL A 469 -7.15 -19.25 49.41
N LEU A 470 -7.13 -18.70 50.64
CA LEU A 470 -7.40 -19.48 51.86
C LEU A 470 -8.82 -20.08 51.84
N ALA A 471 -9.81 -19.32 51.37
CA ALA A 471 -11.19 -19.79 51.23
C ALA A 471 -11.32 -20.93 50.22
N ASN A 472 -10.80 -20.75 49.00
CA ASN A 472 -10.79 -21.77 47.95
C ASN A 472 -10.10 -23.03 48.43
N TRP A 473 -8.93 -22.87 49.04
CA TRP A 473 -8.16 -24.02 49.49
C TRP A 473 -8.83 -24.75 50.66
N PHE A 474 -9.51 -24.04 51.57
CA PHE A 474 -10.32 -24.71 52.59
C PHE A 474 -11.44 -25.57 51.99
N VAL A 475 -12.09 -25.09 50.93
CA VAL A 475 -13.14 -25.82 50.22
C VAL A 475 -12.58 -27.03 49.46
N GLU A 476 -11.40 -26.90 48.86
CA GLU A 476 -10.75 -27.94 48.05
C GLU A 476 -9.96 -28.98 48.86
N ALA A 477 -9.36 -28.58 49.99
CA ALA A 477 -8.37 -29.38 50.71
C ALA A 477 -8.95 -30.28 51.80
N LYS A 478 -8.43 -31.52 51.85
CA LYS A 478 -8.73 -32.47 52.93
C LYS A 478 -7.77 -32.40 54.12
N ASN A 479 -6.67 -31.63 54.05
CA ASN A 479 -5.65 -31.53 55.11
C ASN A 479 -5.66 -30.15 55.79
N ARG A 480 -6.58 -29.98 56.77
CA ARG A 480 -6.78 -28.74 57.52
C ARG A 480 -5.57 -28.35 58.39
N GLU A 481 -4.79 -29.34 58.85
CA GLU A 481 -3.59 -29.11 59.67
C GLU A 481 -2.49 -28.39 58.89
N PHE A 482 -2.38 -28.63 57.58
CA PHE A 482 -1.38 -27.99 56.75
C PHE A 482 -1.68 -26.49 56.55
N LEU A 483 -2.95 -26.13 56.28
CA LEU A 483 -3.45 -24.75 56.23
C LEU A 483 -3.07 -23.93 57.46
N GLU A 484 -3.23 -24.53 58.64
CA GLU A 484 -2.89 -23.92 59.94
C GLU A 484 -1.39 -23.68 60.13
N SER A 485 -0.55 -24.50 59.48
CA SER A 485 0.92 -24.42 59.60
C SER A 485 1.56 -23.33 58.71
N LEU A 486 0.83 -22.84 57.69
CA LEU A 486 1.32 -21.88 56.69
C LEU A 486 1.10 -20.40 57.07
N TYR A 487 0.85 -20.11 58.36
CA TYR A 487 0.57 -18.74 58.83
C TYR A 487 1.68 -17.71 58.53
N TYR A 488 2.89 -18.18 58.23
CA TYR A 488 4.02 -17.34 57.82
C TYR A 488 3.92 -16.82 56.37
N CYS A 489 2.97 -17.34 55.56
CA CYS A 489 2.68 -16.82 54.23
C CYS A 489 1.94 -15.48 54.32
N SER A 490 2.54 -14.44 53.74
CA SER A 490 2.03 -13.07 53.76
C SER A 490 1.30 -12.66 52.48
N SER A 491 1.32 -13.50 51.44
CA SER A 491 0.67 -13.24 50.16
C SER A 491 0.05 -14.50 49.55
N ALA A 492 -0.95 -14.30 48.68
CA ALA A 492 -1.57 -15.38 47.91
C ALA A 492 -0.55 -16.20 47.10
N GLU A 493 0.45 -15.52 46.53
CA GLU A 493 1.50 -16.16 45.72
C GLU A 493 2.40 -17.06 46.57
N GLN A 494 2.73 -16.66 47.80
CA GLN A 494 3.46 -17.52 48.73
C GLN A 494 2.66 -18.75 49.11
N LEU A 495 1.35 -18.60 49.35
CA LEU A 495 0.47 -19.72 49.68
C LEU A 495 0.40 -20.74 48.53
N LYS A 496 0.22 -20.27 47.28
CA LYS A 496 0.23 -21.13 46.09
C LYS A 496 1.56 -21.87 45.92
N ALA A 497 2.69 -21.16 46.07
CA ALA A 497 4.00 -21.77 45.97
C ALA A 497 4.24 -22.81 47.08
N ALA A 498 3.72 -22.57 48.29
CA ALA A 498 3.82 -23.52 49.40
C ALA A 498 3.14 -24.85 49.08
N LEU A 499 1.98 -24.82 48.42
CA LEU A 499 1.25 -26.01 47.99
C LEU A 499 2.05 -26.84 47.00
N ILE A 500 2.55 -26.19 45.94
CA ILE A 500 3.34 -26.85 44.90
C ILE A 500 4.58 -27.49 45.52
N LEU A 501 5.26 -26.78 46.42
CA LEU A 501 6.46 -27.29 47.08
C LEU A 501 6.15 -28.46 48.05
N ASP A 502 5.02 -28.42 48.77
CA ASP A 502 4.58 -29.50 49.66
C ASP A 502 4.24 -30.77 48.86
N GLU A 503 3.48 -30.63 47.77
CA GLU A 503 3.16 -31.73 46.85
C GLU A 503 4.42 -32.35 46.24
N LEU A 504 5.44 -31.52 45.97
CA LEU A 504 6.75 -31.96 45.51
C LEU A 504 7.64 -32.50 46.64
N GLY A 505 7.16 -32.55 47.89
CA GLY A 505 7.84 -33.15 49.04
C GLY A 505 9.02 -32.33 49.58
N PHE A 506 8.99 -31.00 49.45
CA PHE A 506 10.00 -30.14 50.07
C PHE A 506 9.75 -29.98 51.57
N GLU A 507 10.78 -30.22 52.38
CA GLU A 507 10.74 -29.93 53.82
C GLU A 507 11.10 -28.46 54.10
N ARG A 508 10.63 -27.92 55.23
CA ARG A 508 10.95 -26.55 55.70
C ARG A 508 10.60 -25.43 54.70
N LEU A 509 9.41 -25.49 54.12
CA LEU A 509 8.90 -24.55 53.10
C LEU A 509 9.19 -23.07 53.37
N ALA A 510 9.18 -22.63 54.64
CA ALA A 510 9.53 -21.28 55.04
C ALA A 510 10.88 -20.77 54.46
N THR A 511 11.90 -21.63 54.30
CA THR A 511 13.21 -21.20 53.75
C THR A 511 13.14 -20.81 52.28
N TYR A 512 12.22 -21.39 51.51
CA TYR A 512 12.02 -21.09 50.09
C TYR A 512 11.08 -19.91 49.89
N LEU A 513 10.00 -19.87 50.68
CA LEU A 513 8.90 -18.91 50.53
C LEU A 513 9.26 -17.49 50.98
N VAL A 514 10.32 -17.32 51.76
CA VAL A 514 10.88 -16.00 52.11
C VAL A 514 11.52 -15.30 50.90
N ASN A 515 11.96 -16.03 49.88
CA ASN A 515 12.56 -15.45 48.67
C ASN A 515 11.50 -15.19 47.58
N PRO A 516 11.17 -13.92 47.26
CA PRO A 516 10.15 -13.59 46.26
C PRO A 516 10.47 -14.13 44.86
N ALA A 517 11.75 -14.25 44.51
CA ALA A 517 12.17 -14.80 43.22
C ALA A 517 11.84 -16.29 43.10
N VAL A 518 12.00 -17.04 44.20
CA VAL A 518 11.64 -18.46 44.25
C VAL A 518 10.13 -18.64 44.17
N VAL A 519 9.37 -17.87 44.95
CA VAL A 519 7.89 -17.88 44.93
C VAL A 519 7.37 -17.61 43.52
N SER A 520 7.89 -16.55 42.88
CA SER A 520 7.54 -16.19 41.51
C SER A 520 7.89 -17.29 40.51
N ALA A 521 9.04 -17.94 40.65
CA ALA A 521 9.48 -18.97 39.73
C ALA A 521 8.66 -20.27 39.86
N VAL A 522 8.37 -20.70 41.10
CA VAL A 522 7.56 -21.88 41.39
C VAL A 522 6.17 -21.75 40.76
N ASN A 523 5.49 -20.62 41.00
CA ASN A 523 4.14 -20.42 40.48
C ASN A 523 4.11 -20.37 38.94
N LEU A 524 5.10 -19.71 38.32
CA LEU A 524 5.19 -19.62 36.85
C LEU A 524 5.54 -20.96 36.19
N LEU A 525 6.42 -21.75 36.82
CA LEU A 525 6.77 -23.09 36.31
C LEU A 525 5.59 -24.05 36.43
N ALA A 526 4.84 -24.01 37.54
CA ALA A 526 3.63 -24.80 37.71
C ALA A 526 2.55 -24.42 36.68
N SER A 527 2.35 -23.12 36.42
CA SER A 527 1.41 -22.71 35.35
C SER A 527 1.81 -23.21 33.96
N CYS A 528 3.09 -23.56 33.76
CA CYS A 528 3.63 -24.14 32.53
C CYS A 528 3.71 -25.68 32.54
N GLN A 529 3.15 -26.36 33.56
CA GLN A 529 3.26 -27.83 33.72
C GLN A 529 4.72 -28.33 33.84
N LEU A 530 5.60 -27.54 34.45
CA LEU A 530 7.01 -27.83 34.65
C LEU A 530 7.36 -28.10 36.13
N GLU A 531 6.40 -28.54 36.94
CA GLU A 531 6.56 -28.78 38.39
C GLU A 531 7.69 -29.78 38.68
N SER A 532 7.85 -30.80 37.84
CA SER A 532 8.90 -31.81 37.98
C SER A 532 10.33 -31.25 37.89
N THR A 533 10.51 -30.08 37.25
CA THR A 533 11.82 -29.43 37.11
C THR A 533 12.22 -28.61 38.34
N ILE A 534 11.25 -28.21 39.17
CA ILE A 534 11.43 -27.32 40.32
C ILE A 534 12.44 -27.91 41.31
N ARG A 535 12.39 -29.23 41.53
CA ARG A 535 13.31 -29.93 42.44
C ARG A 535 14.77 -29.79 42.02
N ASN A 536 15.06 -29.92 40.73
CA ASN A 536 16.42 -29.78 40.21
C ASN A 536 16.85 -28.30 40.26
N LEU A 537 15.95 -27.38 39.92
CA LEU A 537 16.25 -25.96 39.85
C LEU A 537 16.52 -25.34 41.23
N LEU A 538 15.78 -25.75 42.26
CA LEU A 538 16.02 -25.28 43.64
C LEU A 538 17.13 -26.05 44.36
N GLY A 539 17.64 -27.15 43.78
CA GLY A 539 18.72 -27.96 44.33
C GLY A 539 20.12 -27.39 44.10
N GLU A 540 20.30 -26.51 43.11
CA GLU A 540 21.61 -25.90 42.78
C GLU A 540 21.63 -24.40 43.09
N GLU A 541 22.61 -23.95 43.89
CA GLU A 541 22.72 -22.55 44.30
C GLU A 541 22.87 -21.57 43.12
N ILE A 542 23.47 -22.02 42.01
CA ILE A 542 23.69 -21.19 40.83
C ILE A 542 22.38 -20.73 40.18
N PHE A 543 21.33 -21.56 40.23
CA PHE A 543 20.02 -21.22 39.67
C PHE A 543 19.25 -20.25 40.56
N LEU A 544 19.48 -20.24 41.88
CA LEU A 544 18.87 -19.25 42.77
C LEU A 544 19.31 -17.82 42.43
N VAL A 545 20.56 -17.64 42.00
CA VAL A 545 21.05 -16.35 41.49
C VAL A 545 20.34 -15.98 40.18
N ALA A 546 20.21 -16.93 39.25
CA ALA A 546 19.53 -16.73 37.98
C ALA A 546 18.03 -16.38 38.16
N LEU A 547 17.34 -17.03 39.10
CA LEU A 547 15.97 -16.70 39.47
C LEU A 547 15.85 -15.25 39.96
N GLY A 548 16.82 -14.78 40.76
CA GLY A 548 16.89 -13.40 41.22
C GLY A 548 16.95 -12.40 40.06
N GLU A 549 17.77 -12.67 39.05
CA GLU A 549 17.86 -11.82 37.85
C GLU A 549 16.60 -11.87 36.99
N ILE A 550 16.03 -13.05 36.77
CA ILE A 550 14.76 -13.21 36.03
C ILE A 550 13.63 -12.46 36.73
N HIS A 551 13.54 -12.55 38.06
CA HIS A 551 12.48 -11.91 38.83
C HIS A 551 12.49 -10.38 38.70
N ARG A 552 13.67 -9.76 38.50
CA ARG A 552 13.82 -8.31 38.30
C ARG A 552 13.30 -7.81 36.95
N LEU A 553 12.97 -8.68 36.00
CA LEU A 553 12.38 -8.27 34.72
C LEU A 553 11.00 -7.64 34.97
N ASN A 554 10.64 -6.60 34.22
CA ASN A 554 9.35 -5.92 34.40
C ASN A 554 8.19 -6.59 33.63
N ASN A 555 8.49 -7.38 32.60
CA ASN A 555 7.50 -8.07 31.78
C ASN A 555 7.31 -9.52 32.25
N SER A 556 6.06 -9.95 32.45
CA SER A 556 5.71 -11.30 32.94
C SER A 556 6.02 -12.40 31.92
N GLU A 557 5.71 -12.19 30.64
CA GLU A 557 6.00 -13.17 29.58
C GLU A 557 7.50 -13.41 29.42
N TRP A 558 8.33 -12.38 29.59
CA TRP A 558 9.78 -12.50 29.55
C TRP A 558 10.29 -13.40 30.69
N LYS A 559 9.71 -13.27 31.89
CA LYS A 559 10.03 -14.14 33.03
C LYS A 559 9.70 -15.58 32.69
N THR A 560 8.48 -15.83 32.22
CA THR A 560 8.03 -17.18 31.87
C THR A 560 8.91 -17.82 30.81
N ALA A 561 9.21 -17.10 29.72
CA ALA A 561 10.08 -17.60 28.65
C ALA A 561 11.50 -17.91 29.14
N CYS A 562 12.09 -17.05 29.97
CA CYS A 562 13.39 -17.32 30.59
C CYS A 562 13.36 -18.53 31.52
N LEU A 563 12.29 -18.69 32.31
CA LEU A 563 12.12 -19.83 33.22
C LEU A 563 11.94 -21.16 32.49
N ILE A 564 11.18 -21.18 31.39
CA ILE A 564 11.04 -22.35 30.51
C ILE A 564 12.43 -22.78 30.00
N LEU A 565 13.19 -21.85 29.42
CA LEU A 565 14.52 -22.16 28.90
C LEU A 565 15.51 -22.56 30.01
N LEU A 566 15.45 -21.91 31.17
CA LEU A 566 16.34 -22.21 32.30
C LEU A 566 16.05 -23.60 32.89
N SER A 567 14.77 -23.91 33.16
CA SER A 567 14.35 -25.20 33.74
C SER A 567 14.65 -26.41 32.86
N GLN A 568 14.76 -26.19 31.55
CA GLN A 568 15.15 -27.20 30.57
C GLN A 568 16.66 -27.24 30.29
N ASN A 569 17.49 -26.52 31.05
CA ASN A 569 18.94 -26.40 30.86
C ASN A 569 19.37 -25.83 29.48
N LEU A 570 18.51 -25.03 28.85
CA LEU A 570 18.75 -24.44 27.53
C LEU A 570 19.38 -23.05 27.57
N LEU A 571 19.40 -22.40 28.74
CA LEU A 571 19.82 -21.00 28.90
C LEU A 571 21.13 -20.88 29.67
N LYS A 572 22.23 -20.57 28.97
CA LYS A 572 23.53 -20.28 29.59
C LYS A 572 23.61 -18.83 30.07
N PRO A 573 24.53 -18.49 31.00
CA PRO A 573 24.66 -17.12 31.52
C PRO A 573 24.88 -16.04 30.46
N ILE A 574 25.68 -16.31 29.42
CA ILE A 574 25.93 -15.35 28.32
C ILE A 574 24.70 -15.23 27.39
N GLU A 575 23.97 -16.34 27.22
CA GLU A 575 22.77 -16.40 26.39
C GLU A 575 21.59 -15.64 27.04
N PHE A 576 21.57 -15.51 28.38
CA PHE A 576 20.56 -14.72 29.09
C PHE A 576 20.54 -13.26 28.63
N ALA A 577 21.69 -12.59 28.61
CA ALA A 577 21.77 -11.19 28.16
C ALA A 577 21.38 -11.03 26.69
N GLN A 578 21.77 -11.97 25.84
CA GLN A 578 21.40 -11.99 24.41
C GLN A 578 19.88 -12.14 24.23
N LEU A 579 19.25 -13.01 25.02
CA LEU A 579 17.80 -13.24 24.98
C LEU A 579 17.02 -12.00 25.42
N ILE A 580 17.48 -11.28 26.45
CA ILE A 580 16.84 -10.03 26.87
C ILE A 580 16.94 -8.95 25.79
N GLU A 581 18.09 -8.81 25.12
CA GLU A 581 18.20 -7.91 23.97
C GLU A 581 17.31 -8.36 22.80
N ALA A 582 17.19 -9.67 22.55
CA ALA A 582 16.28 -10.20 21.55
C ALA A 582 14.81 -9.88 21.87
N PHE A 583 14.37 -9.98 23.13
CA PHE A 583 13.01 -9.59 23.51
C PHE A 583 12.72 -8.10 23.28
N LYS A 584 13.72 -7.22 23.42
CA LYS A 584 13.58 -5.79 23.10
C LYS A 584 13.43 -5.53 21.60
N ILE A 585 14.20 -6.26 20.78
CA ILE A 585 14.15 -6.14 19.32
C ILE A 585 12.86 -6.80 18.77
N TYR A 586 12.40 -7.87 19.41
CA TYR A 586 11.30 -8.72 18.98
C TYR A 586 10.26 -8.92 20.11
N PRO A 587 9.30 -8.00 20.27
CA PRO A 587 8.39 -7.98 21.42
C PRO A 587 7.55 -9.25 21.61
N ASN A 588 7.23 -9.96 20.53
CA ASN A 588 6.41 -11.18 20.56
C ASN A 588 7.22 -12.46 20.81
N LEU A 589 8.56 -12.39 20.86
CA LEU A 589 9.41 -13.58 20.98
C LEU A 589 9.16 -14.34 22.29
N ALA A 590 8.98 -13.64 23.41
CA ALA A 590 8.69 -14.27 24.70
C ALA A 590 7.37 -15.06 24.65
N GLN A 591 6.32 -14.48 24.06
CA GLN A 591 5.03 -15.15 23.88
C GLN A 591 5.17 -16.40 22.99
N GLN A 592 6.01 -16.36 21.96
CA GLN A 592 6.24 -17.52 21.09
C GLN A 592 6.96 -18.66 21.79
N ILE A 593 7.93 -18.36 22.65
CA ILE A 593 8.62 -19.37 23.44
C ILE A 593 7.63 -20.09 24.36
N VAL A 594 6.73 -19.33 25.01
CA VAL A 594 5.66 -19.89 25.86
C VAL A 594 4.71 -20.76 25.02
N ALA A 595 4.23 -20.24 23.89
CA ALA A 595 3.33 -21.00 23.00
C ALA A 595 3.98 -22.28 22.44
N ALA A 596 5.26 -22.23 22.05
CA ALA A 596 5.99 -23.40 21.56
C ALA A 596 6.11 -24.48 22.64
N HIS A 597 6.27 -24.09 23.90
CA HIS A 597 6.24 -25.01 25.03
C HIS A 597 4.85 -25.63 25.23
N GLU A 598 3.79 -24.83 25.20
CA GLU A 598 2.40 -25.32 25.29
C GLU A 598 2.04 -26.29 24.15
N GLU A 599 2.57 -26.06 22.95
CA GLU A 599 2.45 -26.94 21.78
C GLU A 599 3.39 -28.16 21.82
N LYS A 600 4.15 -28.35 22.90
CA LYS A 600 5.05 -29.49 23.15
C LYS A 600 6.22 -29.60 22.17
N PHE A 601 6.79 -28.47 21.74
CA PHE A 601 8.02 -28.47 20.95
C PHE A 601 9.18 -29.06 21.77
N PHE A 602 10.16 -29.69 21.10
CA PHE A 602 11.34 -30.20 21.79
C PHE A 602 12.20 -29.04 22.32
N ALA A 603 12.90 -29.29 23.42
CA ALA A 603 13.74 -28.29 24.10
C ALA A 603 14.73 -27.61 23.14
N GLU A 604 15.39 -28.39 22.28
CA GLU A 604 16.33 -27.88 21.27
C GLU A 604 15.67 -26.97 20.23
N GLN A 605 14.42 -27.25 19.87
CA GLN A 605 13.64 -26.45 18.92
C GLN A 605 13.24 -25.10 19.54
N ILE A 606 12.84 -25.09 20.81
CA ILE A 606 12.53 -23.86 21.54
C ILE A 606 13.78 -23.00 21.67
N LYS A 607 14.95 -23.61 21.92
CA LYS A 607 16.24 -22.90 21.93
C LYS A 607 16.58 -22.31 20.55
N GLU A 608 16.44 -23.08 19.49
CA GLU A 608 16.72 -22.62 18.13
C GLU A 608 15.78 -21.47 17.72
N LEU A 609 14.49 -21.54 18.09
CA LEU A 609 13.51 -20.45 17.91
C LEU A 609 13.94 -19.17 18.68
N ALA A 610 14.40 -19.33 19.93
CA ALA A 610 14.78 -18.21 20.78
C ALA A 610 15.98 -17.41 20.25
N PHE A 611 16.93 -18.08 19.57
CA PHE A 611 18.21 -17.47 19.17
C PHE A 611 18.37 -17.28 17.65
N ASN A 612 17.41 -17.71 16.82
CA ASN A 612 17.45 -17.49 15.37
C ASN A 612 16.46 -16.36 14.94
N PRO A 613 16.98 -15.19 14.51
CA PRO A 613 16.19 -14.05 14.05
C PRO A 613 15.15 -14.34 12.97
N ASP A 614 15.50 -15.22 12.04
CA ASP A 614 14.67 -15.51 10.87
C ASP A 614 13.54 -16.45 11.24
N LEU A 615 13.80 -17.44 12.10
CA LEU A 615 12.81 -18.40 12.57
C LEU A 615 11.72 -17.73 13.41
N HIS A 616 12.08 -16.89 14.39
CA HIS A 616 11.05 -16.27 15.22
C HIS A 616 10.31 -15.14 14.50
N GLN A 617 10.93 -14.44 13.53
CA GLN A 617 10.20 -13.47 12.71
C GLN A 617 9.16 -14.19 11.83
N THR A 618 9.53 -15.34 11.26
CA THR A 618 8.63 -16.22 10.52
C THR A 618 7.50 -16.73 11.42
N ALA A 619 7.83 -17.29 12.58
CA ALA A 619 6.86 -17.76 13.56
C ALA A 619 5.93 -16.63 14.02
N SER A 620 6.47 -15.45 14.35
CA SER A 620 5.67 -14.27 14.70
C SER A 620 4.66 -13.92 13.64
N PHE A 621 5.09 -13.97 12.38
CA PHE A 621 4.25 -13.63 11.27
C PHE A 621 3.09 -14.62 11.12
N LEU A 622 3.37 -15.93 11.19
CA LEU A 622 2.36 -16.98 11.11
C LEU A 622 1.37 -16.94 12.29
N VAL A 623 1.86 -16.81 13.52
CA VAL A 623 1.02 -16.71 14.73
C VAL A 623 0.12 -15.48 14.67
N SER A 624 0.63 -14.32 14.23
CA SER A 624 -0.18 -13.10 14.05
C SER A 624 -1.32 -13.24 13.03
N ARG A 625 -1.33 -14.35 12.27
CA ARG A 625 -2.34 -14.72 11.29
C ARG A 625 -3.09 -16.00 11.69
N GLY A 626 -2.95 -16.49 12.92
CA GLY A 626 -3.64 -17.71 13.36
C GLY A 626 -3.28 -18.97 12.56
N VAL A 627 -2.13 -18.97 11.87
CA VAL A 627 -1.68 -20.12 11.07
C VAL A 627 -0.91 -21.07 11.98
N LYS A 628 -1.40 -22.30 12.10
CA LYS A 628 -0.68 -23.39 12.78
C LYS A 628 0.46 -23.89 11.90
N PHE A 629 1.60 -24.19 12.50
CA PHE A 629 2.77 -24.73 11.82
C PHE A 629 3.50 -25.73 12.73
N SER A 630 4.35 -26.58 12.15
CA SER A 630 5.32 -27.37 12.90
C SER A 630 6.73 -26.79 12.76
N PHE A 631 7.61 -27.08 13.72
CA PHE A 631 8.97 -26.54 13.72
C PHE A 631 9.76 -26.93 12.46
N GLU A 632 9.58 -28.16 11.96
CA GLU A 632 10.26 -28.62 10.74
C GLU A 632 9.88 -27.80 9.51
N GLN A 633 8.66 -27.26 9.47
CA GLN A 633 8.20 -26.39 8.37
C GLN A 633 8.90 -25.03 8.40
N LEU A 634 9.24 -24.52 9.59
CA LEU A 634 10.00 -23.28 9.74
C LEU A 634 11.47 -23.44 9.36
N LYS A 635 12.03 -24.64 9.60
CA LYS A 635 13.45 -24.94 9.33
C LYS A 635 13.78 -25.02 7.85
N GLN A 636 12.78 -25.20 6.99
CA GLN A 636 12.95 -25.18 5.53
C GLN A 636 13.41 -23.78 5.07
N PRO A 637 14.64 -23.62 4.54
CA PRO A 637 15.19 -22.30 4.21
C PRO A 637 14.32 -21.52 3.22
N PHE A 638 13.74 -22.21 2.23
CA PHE A 638 12.85 -21.61 1.24
C PHE A 638 11.56 -21.07 1.88
N ALA A 639 10.92 -21.85 2.77
CA ALA A 639 9.69 -21.42 3.45
C ALA A 639 9.95 -20.20 4.34
N CYS A 640 11.03 -20.22 5.12
CA CYS A 640 11.42 -19.11 5.97
C CYS A 640 11.65 -17.84 5.14
N GLN A 641 12.42 -17.92 4.04
CA GLN A 641 12.66 -16.75 3.17
C GLN A 641 11.39 -16.21 2.52
N LEU A 642 10.53 -17.10 2.00
CA LEU A 642 9.27 -16.68 1.38
C LEU A 642 8.37 -15.97 2.39
N ILE A 643 8.22 -16.52 3.60
CA ILE A 643 7.39 -15.93 4.63
C ILE A 643 7.96 -14.59 5.10
N LEU A 644 9.28 -14.47 5.26
CA LEU A 644 9.92 -13.19 5.59
C LEU A 644 9.76 -12.15 4.47
N ALA A 645 9.84 -12.56 3.21
CA ALA A 645 9.58 -11.68 2.07
C ALA A 645 8.14 -11.15 2.10
N VAL A 646 7.16 -12.01 2.39
CA VAL A 646 5.75 -11.64 2.57
C VAL A 646 5.59 -10.72 3.78
N ALA A 647 6.18 -11.06 4.92
CA ALA A 647 6.15 -10.25 6.14
C ALA A 647 6.67 -8.83 5.87
N ASN A 648 7.76 -8.68 5.11
CA ASN A 648 8.33 -7.40 4.73
C ASN A 648 7.45 -6.60 3.76
N ILE A 649 6.70 -7.25 2.86
CA ILE A 649 5.75 -6.58 1.96
C ILE A 649 4.60 -5.95 2.75
N VAL A 650 4.19 -6.61 3.84
CA VAL A 650 3.05 -6.16 4.65
C VAL A 650 3.45 -5.36 5.89
N ARG A 651 4.75 -5.30 6.22
CA ARG A 651 5.29 -4.56 7.38
C ARG A 651 4.99 -3.07 7.26
N GLY A 652 4.49 -2.47 8.34
CA GLY A 652 4.19 -1.03 8.42
C GLY A 652 2.93 -0.56 7.69
N LYS A 653 2.15 -1.48 7.11
CA LYS A 653 0.85 -1.17 6.49
C LYS A 653 -0.28 -1.76 7.33
N LYS A 654 -1.35 -1.00 7.53
CA LYS A 654 -2.59 -1.52 8.14
C LYS A 654 -3.19 -2.51 7.14
N LEU A 655 -3.00 -3.80 7.39
CA LEU A 655 -3.59 -4.88 6.61
C LEU A 655 -5.11 -4.80 6.75
N ASP A 656 -5.80 -4.79 5.61
CA ASP A 656 -7.25 -4.93 5.61
C ASP A 656 -7.65 -6.39 5.80
N ASP A 657 -8.92 -6.62 6.11
CA ASP A 657 -9.44 -7.96 6.39
C ASP A 657 -9.37 -8.89 5.17
N VAL A 658 -9.30 -8.33 3.95
CA VAL A 658 -9.18 -9.14 2.73
C VAL A 658 -7.79 -9.75 2.60
N ILE A 659 -6.71 -8.95 2.72
CA ILE A 659 -5.35 -9.49 2.64
C ILE A 659 -5.10 -10.39 3.85
N LYS A 660 -5.64 -10.03 5.03
CA LYS A 660 -5.56 -10.88 6.22
C LYS A 660 -6.16 -12.27 5.94
N GLY A 661 -7.40 -12.33 5.43
CA GLY A 661 -8.06 -13.59 5.09
C GLY A 661 -7.37 -14.37 3.95
N TYR A 662 -6.78 -13.67 2.97
CA TYR A 662 -5.98 -14.30 1.92
C TYR A 662 -4.72 -14.97 2.49
N LEU A 663 -3.98 -14.27 3.35
CA LEU A 663 -2.79 -14.82 4.00
C LEU A 663 -3.12 -15.98 4.93
N GLU A 664 -4.20 -15.86 5.71
CA GLU A 664 -4.74 -16.93 6.56
C GLU A 664 -5.01 -18.23 5.78
N THR A 665 -5.39 -18.11 4.50
CA THR A 665 -5.70 -19.27 3.65
C THR A 665 -4.48 -19.79 2.88
N ILE A 666 -3.61 -18.90 2.38
CA ILE A 666 -2.47 -19.28 1.54
C ILE A 666 -1.25 -19.77 2.32
N LEU A 667 -0.97 -19.19 3.49
CA LEU A 667 0.20 -19.59 4.28
C LEU A 667 0.16 -21.08 4.68
N PRO A 668 -0.99 -21.66 5.08
CA PRO A 668 -1.11 -23.11 5.25
C PRO A 668 -0.79 -23.90 3.97
N VAL A 669 -1.27 -23.46 2.81
CA VAL A 669 -1.01 -24.15 1.52
C VAL A 669 0.48 -24.14 1.17
N VAL A 670 1.16 -23.01 1.42
CA VAL A 670 2.61 -22.88 1.26
C VAL A 670 3.34 -23.90 2.14
N LEU A 671 3.00 -23.96 3.42
CA LEU A 671 3.62 -24.89 4.37
C LEU A 671 3.36 -26.35 3.97
N GLN A 672 2.12 -26.70 3.61
CA GLN A 672 1.77 -28.05 3.15
C GLN A 672 2.58 -28.46 1.90
N PHE A 673 2.74 -27.56 0.93
CA PHE A 673 3.44 -27.84 -0.31
C PHE A 673 4.96 -28.02 -0.10
N VAL A 674 5.60 -27.09 0.62
CA VAL A 674 7.03 -27.22 0.96
C VAL A 674 7.26 -28.49 1.80
N ASN A 675 6.29 -28.82 2.65
CA ASN A 675 6.04 -30.07 3.38
C ASN A 675 6.02 -31.37 2.58
N HIS A 676 5.73 -31.31 1.28
CA HIS A 676 5.35 -32.47 0.48
C HIS A 676 4.07 -33.17 0.98
N GLU A 677 3.24 -32.46 1.76
CA GLU A 677 1.92 -32.92 2.18
C GLU A 677 0.91 -32.81 1.03
N ILE A 678 1.14 -31.87 0.11
CA ILE A 678 0.41 -31.70 -1.16
C ILE A 678 1.39 -31.55 -2.33
N ASN A 679 0.95 -31.89 -3.54
CA ASN A 679 1.76 -31.72 -4.75
C ASN A 679 1.60 -30.32 -5.38
N TRP A 680 2.39 -30.01 -6.41
CA TRP A 680 2.38 -28.69 -7.06
C TRP A 680 1.05 -28.39 -7.76
N GLU A 681 0.42 -29.39 -8.39
CA GLU A 681 -0.86 -29.21 -9.10
C GLU A 681 -1.96 -28.80 -8.12
N GLU A 682 -2.03 -29.47 -6.97
CA GLU A 682 -2.97 -29.16 -5.90
C GLU A 682 -2.70 -27.78 -5.28
N ALA A 683 -1.44 -27.46 -4.97
CA ALA A 683 -1.05 -26.16 -4.45
C ALA A 683 -1.40 -25.03 -5.45
N GLN A 684 -1.14 -25.24 -6.74
CA GLN A 684 -1.42 -24.29 -7.80
C GLN A 684 -2.92 -24.04 -7.97
N ILE A 685 -3.76 -25.09 -7.91
CA ILE A 685 -5.22 -24.96 -7.95
C ILE A 685 -5.68 -24.07 -6.78
N ARG A 686 -5.29 -24.40 -5.55
CA ARG A 686 -5.68 -23.63 -4.36
C ARG A 686 -5.20 -22.18 -4.40
N LEU A 687 -3.97 -21.94 -4.86
CA LEU A 687 -3.43 -20.58 -5.05
C LEU A 687 -4.23 -19.77 -6.07
N ARG A 688 -4.64 -20.40 -7.18
CA ARG A 688 -5.44 -19.75 -8.22
C ARG A 688 -6.87 -19.49 -7.76
N GLU A 689 -7.48 -20.42 -7.03
CA GLU A 689 -8.81 -20.24 -6.43
C GLU A 689 -8.81 -19.10 -5.41
N GLU A 690 -7.82 -19.04 -4.53
CA GLU A 690 -7.70 -17.96 -3.56
C GLU A 690 -7.32 -16.63 -4.20
N LYS A 691 -6.52 -16.63 -5.27
CA LYS A 691 -6.30 -15.43 -6.10
C LYS A 691 -7.60 -14.96 -6.74
N ALA A 692 -8.41 -15.88 -7.28
CA ALA A 692 -9.73 -15.55 -7.82
C ALA A 692 -10.69 -15.04 -6.75
N ARG A 693 -10.65 -15.59 -5.53
CA ARG A 693 -11.42 -15.08 -4.37
C ARG A 693 -10.91 -13.72 -3.91
N LEU A 694 -9.60 -13.48 -3.94
CA LEU A 694 -8.98 -12.18 -3.64
C LEU A 694 -9.46 -11.12 -4.64
N ILE A 695 -9.42 -11.44 -5.94
CA ILE A 695 -9.97 -10.60 -7.02
C ILE A 695 -11.48 -10.38 -6.81
N TYR A 696 -12.24 -11.43 -6.53
CA TYR A 696 -13.68 -11.37 -6.32
C TYR A 696 -14.07 -10.51 -5.10
N LYS A 697 -13.36 -10.64 -3.98
CA LYS A 697 -13.60 -9.89 -2.73
C LYS A 697 -13.19 -8.42 -2.82
N ARG A 698 -12.36 -8.02 -3.79
CA ARG A 698 -11.90 -6.64 -4.00
C ARG A 698 -12.39 -5.98 -5.29
N LEU A 699 -12.98 -6.73 -6.21
CA LEU A 699 -13.40 -6.31 -7.56
C LEU A 699 -12.24 -5.85 -8.48
N GLN A 700 -11.17 -5.27 -7.94
CA GLN A 700 -9.88 -5.01 -8.61
C GLN A 700 -8.69 -5.35 -7.70
N GLU A 701 -7.66 -5.99 -8.24
CA GLU A 701 -6.40 -6.23 -7.52
C GLU A 701 -5.68 -4.91 -7.24
N SER A 702 -5.43 -4.60 -5.97
CA SER A 702 -4.49 -3.54 -5.63
C SER A 702 -3.06 -3.95 -6.02
N GLU A 703 -2.14 -2.99 -6.12
CA GLU A 703 -0.73 -3.29 -6.37
C GLU A 703 -0.16 -4.28 -5.35
N GLN A 704 -0.59 -4.19 -4.09
CA GLN A 704 -0.17 -5.09 -3.02
C GLN A 704 -0.71 -6.51 -3.20
N ASP A 705 -1.98 -6.66 -3.61
CA ASP A 705 -2.60 -7.96 -3.89
C ASP A 705 -1.89 -8.67 -5.04
N ARG A 706 -1.63 -7.92 -6.12
CA ARG A 706 -0.91 -8.41 -7.29
C ARG A 706 0.52 -8.80 -6.93
N VAL A 707 1.20 -8.00 -6.11
CA VAL A 707 2.57 -8.31 -5.65
C VAL A 707 2.58 -9.56 -4.78
N LEU A 708 1.65 -9.72 -3.84
CA LEU A 708 1.58 -10.89 -2.96
C LEU A 708 1.19 -12.17 -3.72
N SER A 709 0.14 -12.11 -4.55
CA SER A 709 -0.34 -13.27 -5.30
C SER A 709 0.69 -13.76 -6.31
N ASN A 710 1.36 -12.84 -7.01
CA ASN A 710 2.42 -13.20 -7.94
C ASN A 710 3.69 -13.66 -7.22
N LEU A 711 3.98 -13.15 -6.02
CA LEU A 711 5.10 -13.65 -5.21
C LEU A 711 4.87 -15.11 -4.82
N PHE A 712 3.71 -15.45 -4.24
CA PHE A 712 3.43 -16.83 -3.86
C PHE A 712 3.44 -17.78 -5.07
N LEU A 713 2.69 -17.44 -6.12
CA LEU A 713 2.57 -18.31 -7.29
C LEU A 713 3.91 -18.47 -8.01
N GLY A 714 4.66 -17.38 -8.18
CA GLY A 714 5.97 -17.39 -8.82
C GLY A 714 7.03 -18.14 -8.01
N GLN A 715 7.14 -17.88 -6.71
CA GLN A 715 8.17 -18.53 -5.88
C GLN A 715 7.89 -20.02 -5.67
N LEU A 716 6.64 -20.42 -5.46
CA LEU A 716 6.32 -21.85 -5.32
C LEU A 716 6.52 -22.61 -6.63
N GLN A 717 6.30 -21.96 -7.78
CA GLN A 717 6.65 -22.52 -9.08
C GLN A 717 8.16 -22.69 -9.23
N VAL A 718 8.97 -21.69 -8.81
CA VAL A 718 10.44 -21.81 -8.77
C VAL A 718 10.84 -23.01 -7.92
N PHE A 719 10.27 -23.16 -6.72
CA PHE A 719 10.55 -24.29 -5.84
C PHE A 719 10.17 -25.64 -6.48
N ALA A 720 9.00 -25.72 -7.11
CA ALA A 720 8.55 -26.93 -7.79
C ALA A 720 9.51 -27.34 -8.92
N ILE A 721 9.91 -26.39 -9.77
CA ILE A 721 10.84 -26.62 -10.89
C ILE A 721 12.23 -26.97 -10.35
N ALA A 722 12.73 -26.24 -9.37
CA ALA A 722 14.04 -26.47 -8.77
C ALA A 722 14.14 -27.86 -8.15
N LYS A 723 13.10 -28.30 -7.42
CA LYS A 723 13.03 -29.65 -6.86
C LYS A 723 12.98 -30.72 -7.95
N ARG A 724 12.21 -30.51 -9.02
CA ARG A 724 12.16 -31.42 -10.18
C ARG A 724 13.52 -31.54 -10.89
N CYS A 725 14.28 -30.44 -10.93
CA CYS A 725 15.60 -30.38 -11.55
C CYS A 725 16.75 -30.69 -10.56
N GLU A 726 16.45 -31.21 -9.37
CA GLU A 726 17.42 -31.59 -8.33
C GLU A 726 18.39 -30.45 -7.94
N VAL A 727 17.94 -29.20 -8.00
CA VAL A 727 18.71 -28.03 -7.58
C VAL A 727 18.82 -27.98 -6.06
N THR A 728 20.01 -27.75 -5.53
CA THR A 728 20.26 -27.71 -4.07
C THR A 728 19.46 -26.60 -3.37
N PRO A 729 19.02 -26.78 -2.11
CA PRO A 729 18.30 -25.75 -1.37
C PRO A 729 19.02 -24.41 -1.33
N GLU A 730 20.34 -24.39 -1.23
CA GLU A 730 21.15 -23.16 -1.24
C GLU A 730 21.04 -22.39 -2.56
N GLN A 731 20.92 -23.11 -3.68
CA GLN A 731 20.72 -22.54 -5.02
C GLN A 731 19.27 -22.18 -5.31
N GLN A 732 18.31 -22.57 -4.46
CA GLN A 732 16.91 -22.16 -4.57
C GLN A 732 16.67 -20.77 -3.95
N LEU A 733 17.59 -20.32 -3.10
CA LEU A 733 17.48 -19.05 -2.39
C LEU A 733 18.01 -17.91 -3.25
N THR A 734 17.30 -16.78 -3.23
CA THR A 734 17.74 -15.57 -3.93
C THR A 734 18.04 -14.47 -2.92
N LYS A 735 19.09 -13.69 -3.17
CA LYS A 735 19.61 -12.71 -2.19
C LYS A 735 18.67 -11.52 -1.99
N THR A 736 17.76 -11.24 -2.92
CA THR A 736 16.80 -10.14 -2.81
C THR A 736 15.44 -10.52 -3.38
N LYS A 737 14.38 -9.89 -2.86
CA LYS A 737 13.00 -10.00 -3.38
C LYS A 737 12.88 -9.66 -4.87
N TYR A 738 13.77 -8.80 -5.36
CA TYR A 738 13.78 -8.33 -6.74
C TYR A 738 14.32 -9.42 -7.68
N ILE A 739 15.44 -10.04 -7.30
CA ILE A 739 16.02 -11.19 -8.01
C ILE A 739 15.04 -12.37 -8.01
N ALA A 740 14.39 -12.64 -6.87
CA ALA A 740 13.36 -13.67 -6.73
C ALA A 740 12.24 -13.50 -7.78
N LYS A 741 11.73 -12.26 -7.91
CA LYS A 741 10.66 -11.91 -8.84
C LYS A 741 11.08 -12.10 -10.30
N GLU A 742 12.29 -11.69 -10.65
CA GLU A 742 12.79 -11.84 -12.02
C GLU A 742 13.11 -13.29 -12.39
N LEU A 743 13.60 -14.10 -11.43
CA LEU A 743 13.77 -15.54 -11.61
C LEU A 743 12.42 -16.23 -11.90
N ALA A 744 11.38 -15.92 -11.13
CA ALA A 744 10.05 -16.47 -11.36
C ALA A 744 9.53 -16.12 -12.77
N ARG A 745 9.69 -14.86 -13.20
CA ARG A 745 9.36 -14.43 -14.57
C ARG A 745 10.17 -15.19 -15.63
N ALA A 746 11.46 -15.36 -15.39
CA ALA A 746 12.34 -16.05 -16.33
C ALA A 746 11.90 -17.50 -16.56
N LEU A 747 11.56 -18.21 -15.48
CA LEU A 747 11.07 -19.59 -15.56
C LEU A 747 9.68 -19.68 -16.20
N GLU A 748 8.80 -18.71 -15.95
CA GLU A 748 7.48 -18.64 -16.60
C GLU A 748 7.63 -18.47 -18.13
N LEU A 749 8.46 -17.51 -18.56
CA LEU A 749 8.75 -17.28 -19.97
C LEU A 749 9.40 -18.49 -20.63
N LEU A 750 10.39 -19.10 -19.97
CA LEU A 750 11.04 -20.31 -20.47
C LEU A 750 10.04 -21.46 -20.57
N THR A 751 9.16 -21.65 -19.58
CA THR A 751 8.13 -22.69 -19.61
C THR A 751 7.14 -22.49 -20.76
N SER A 752 6.70 -21.25 -21.00
CA SER A 752 5.85 -20.93 -22.15
C SER A 752 6.53 -21.28 -23.48
N LYS A 753 7.83 -20.96 -23.61
CA LYS A 753 8.60 -21.24 -24.83
C LYS A 753 8.85 -22.72 -25.06
N LEU A 754 9.14 -23.46 -24.00
CA LEU A 754 9.33 -24.92 -24.06
C LEU A 754 8.03 -25.69 -24.26
N ALA A 755 6.87 -25.07 -24.02
CA ALA A 755 5.55 -25.65 -24.32
C ALA A 755 5.14 -25.49 -25.79
N GLU A 756 5.63 -24.44 -26.46
CA GLU A 756 5.39 -24.17 -27.89
C GLU A 756 6.14 -25.14 -28.81
N ASP A 757 7.21 -25.78 -28.34
CA ASP A 757 8.15 -26.53 -29.16
C ASP A 757 8.36 -27.98 -28.67
N SER A 758 7.96 -28.96 -29.50
CA SER A 758 7.94 -30.39 -29.16
C SER A 758 9.27 -31.12 -29.36
N LEU A 759 10.33 -30.42 -29.78
CA LEU A 759 11.58 -31.01 -30.23
C LEU A 759 12.58 -31.38 -29.10
N LEU A 760 12.44 -30.78 -27.91
CA LEU A 760 13.34 -31.04 -26.77
C LEU A 760 12.81 -32.15 -25.84
N ASN A 761 13.69 -33.04 -25.39
CA ASN A 761 13.36 -34.04 -24.37
C ASN A 761 13.35 -33.42 -22.95
N GLU A 762 12.79 -34.12 -21.97
CA GLU A 762 12.65 -33.60 -20.59
C GLU A 762 14.00 -33.37 -19.90
N GLU A 763 15.04 -34.14 -20.24
CA GLU A 763 16.39 -33.96 -19.69
C GLU A 763 17.02 -32.64 -20.17
N GLN A 764 16.87 -32.31 -21.45
CA GLN A 764 17.30 -31.05 -22.04
C GLN A 764 16.54 -29.87 -21.45
N LYS A 765 15.22 -29.99 -21.25
CA LYS A 765 14.42 -28.95 -20.59
C LYS A 765 14.88 -28.70 -19.16
N ASN A 766 15.15 -29.77 -18.39
CA ASN A 766 15.65 -29.65 -17.01
C ASN A 766 17.02 -28.98 -16.96
N LYS A 767 17.93 -29.25 -17.91
CA LYS A 767 19.22 -28.57 -18.01
C LYS A 767 19.06 -27.05 -18.19
N LEU A 768 18.14 -26.62 -19.06
CA LEU A 768 17.85 -25.19 -19.28
C LEU A 768 17.26 -24.52 -18.03
N TYR A 769 16.33 -25.18 -17.33
CA TYR A 769 15.80 -24.69 -16.07
C TYR A 769 16.89 -24.54 -15.00
N GLN A 770 17.76 -25.55 -14.87
CA GLN A 770 18.87 -25.54 -13.94
C GLN A 770 19.85 -24.39 -14.23
N GLU A 771 20.15 -24.11 -15.50
CA GLU A 771 21.03 -23.02 -15.89
C GLU A 771 20.45 -21.64 -15.55
N VAL A 772 19.15 -21.43 -15.81
CA VAL A 772 18.45 -20.20 -15.42
C VAL A 772 18.48 -20.02 -13.90
N ILE A 773 18.10 -21.05 -13.13
CA ILE A 773 18.09 -20.97 -11.66
C ILE A 773 19.50 -20.68 -11.13
N THR A 774 20.50 -21.43 -11.57
CA THR A 774 21.89 -21.27 -11.12
C THR A 774 22.43 -19.86 -11.45
N SER A 775 22.11 -19.33 -12.62
CA SER A 775 22.53 -17.99 -13.04
C SER A 775 21.94 -16.89 -12.17
N PHE A 776 20.65 -16.99 -11.81
CA PHE A 776 20.01 -16.03 -10.91
C PHE A 776 20.52 -16.15 -9.48
N SER A 777 20.81 -17.36 -8.99
CA SER A 777 21.35 -17.59 -7.64
C SER A 777 22.79 -17.11 -7.49
N ALA A 778 23.55 -17.04 -8.59
CA ALA A 778 24.89 -16.49 -8.63
C ALA A 778 24.94 -14.95 -8.56
N LEU A 779 23.81 -14.25 -8.74
CA LEU A 779 23.76 -12.78 -8.66
C LEU A 779 24.04 -12.29 -7.24
N GLU A 780 24.64 -11.11 -7.14
CA GLU A 780 24.80 -10.38 -5.88
C GLU A 780 23.60 -9.47 -5.61
N ALA A 781 23.39 -9.10 -4.35
CA ALA A 781 22.25 -8.26 -3.95
C ALA A 781 22.23 -6.87 -4.62
N ARG A 782 23.40 -6.40 -5.09
CA ARG A 782 23.58 -5.12 -5.81
C ARG A 782 23.30 -5.22 -7.31
N ASP A 783 23.17 -6.42 -7.86
CA ASP A 783 22.97 -6.59 -9.29
C ASP A 783 21.55 -6.16 -9.67
N HIS A 784 21.44 -5.33 -10.72
CA HIS A 784 20.17 -4.82 -11.23
C HIS A 784 19.78 -5.52 -12.53
N VAL A 785 18.79 -6.42 -12.44
CA VAL A 785 18.22 -7.14 -13.59
C VAL A 785 16.83 -6.59 -13.91
N SER A 786 16.65 -5.81 -14.97
CA SER A 786 15.32 -5.26 -15.30
C SER A 786 14.40 -6.31 -15.94
N ALA A 787 13.08 -6.08 -15.89
CA ALA A 787 12.10 -6.88 -16.62
C ALA A 787 12.45 -7.05 -18.10
N GLU A 788 12.85 -5.96 -18.73
CA GLU A 788 13.26 -5.91 -20.13
C GLU A 788 14.52 -6.75 -20.38
N THR A 789 15.46 -6.75 -19.43
CA THR A 789 16.67 -7.57 -19.48
C THR A 789 16.33 -9.05 -19.37
N THR A 790 15.48 -9.42 -18.41
CA THR A 790 15.01 -10.80 -18.21
C THR A 790 14.30 -11.33 -19.46
N ILE A 791 13.40 -10.54 -20.05
CA ILE A 791 12.67 -10.93 -21.26
C ILE A 791 13.65 -11.14 -22.42
N ALA A 792 14.49 -10.15 -22.73
CA ALA A 792 15.43 -10.26 -23.83
C ALA A 792 16.43 -11.42 -23.65
N ALA A 793 16.92 -11.63 -22.42
CA ALA A 793 17.83 -12.72 -22.12
C ALA A 793 17.18 -14.09 -22.30
N ILE A 794 15.94 -14.28 -21.82
CA ILE A 794 15.23 -15.55 -21.97
C ILE A 794 14.83 -15.80 -23.42
N GLU A 795 14.35 -14.78 -24.13
CA GLU A 795 14.03 -14.91 -25.54
C GLU A 795 15.28 -15.31 -26.35
N ALA A 796 16.43 -14.68 -26.10
CA ALA A 796 17.69 -15.04 -26.76
C ALA A 796 18.12 -16.46 -26.38
N PHE A 797 18.11 -16.78 -25.09
CA PHE A 797 18.55 -18.06 -24.55
C PHE A 797 17.69 -19.23 -25.04
N ALA A 798 16.37 -19.15 -24.87
CA ALA A 798 15.45 -20.19 -25.31
C ALA A 798 15.51 -20.39 -26.82
N SER A 799 15.53 -19.29 -27.59
CA SER A 799 15.56 -19.38 -29.05
C SER A 799 16.89 -19.95 -29.55
N TYR A 800 18.02 -19.72 -28.88
CA TYR A 800 19.32 -20.28 -29.29
C TYR A 800 19.39 -21.79 -29.03
N HIS A 801 18.92 -22.23 -27.86
CA HIS A 801 18.91 -23.65 -27.48
C HIS A 801 17.87 -24.49 -28.25
N LEU A 802 16.74 -23.89 -28.65
CA LEU A 802 15.73 -24.56 -29.50
C LEU A 802 16.23 -24.86 -30.92
N HIS A 803 17.21 -24.09 -31.44
CA HIS A 803 17.74 -24.25 -32.79
C HIS A 803 19.03 -25.11 -32.85
N GLY A 804 19.43 -25.75 -31.76
CA GLY A 804 20.52 -26.74 -31.73
C GLY A 804 21.95 -26.16 -31.86
N LEU A 805 22.15 -24.89 -31.53
CA LEU A 805 23.46 -24.21 -31.54
C LEU A 805 24.09 -24.20 -30.13
N VAL A 806 25.41 -23.88 -30.05
CA VAL A 806 26.36 -24.03 -28.92
C VAL A 806 25.88 -23.44 -27.56
N ASP A 807 26.56 -23.73 -26.45
CA ASP A 807 26.27 -23.18 -25.11
C ASP A 807 26.45 -21.65 -25.08
N LEU A 808 25.35 -20.88 -25.08
CA LEU A 808 25.33 -19.43 -24.79
C LEU A 808 24.98 -19.21 -23.31
N PRO A 809 25.95 -18.90 -22.43
CA PRO A 809 25.69 -18.86 -21.00
C PRO A 809 24.63 -17.82 -20.64
N PHE A 810 23.54 -18.25 -20.02
CA PHE A 810 22.43 -17.34 -19.65
C PHE A 810 22.90 -16.17 -18.78
N LYS A 811 23.88 -16.41 -17.90
CA LYS A 811 24.50 -15.38 -17.05
C LYS A 811 25.07 -14.18 -17.82
N LEU A 812 25.65 -14.41 -19.01
CA LEU A 812 26.22 -13.33 -19.83
C LEU A 812 25.13 -12.45 -20.43
N LEU A 813 24.03 -13.05 -20.87
CA LEU A 813 22.86 -12.32 -21.38
C LEU A 813 22.18 -11.51 -20.29
N LEU A 814 22.08 -12.09 -19.08
CA LEU A 814 21.48 -11.44 -17.92
C LEU A 814 22.30 -10.22 -17.45
N GLY A 815 23.63 -10.28 -17.57
CA GLY A 815 24.53 -9.18 -17.20
C GLY A 815 24.69 -8.10 -18.28
N ASN A 816 24.25 -8.35 -19.52
CA ASN A 816 24.41 -7.41 -20.64
C ASN A 816 23.13 -7.34 -21.50
N PRO A 817 22.18 -6.44 -21.18
CA PRO A 817 20.92 -6.32 -21.92
C PRO A 817 21.11 -5.95 -23.39
N SER A 818 22.17 -5.20 -23.71
CA SER A 818 22.50 -4.83 -25.09
C SER A 818 22.93 -6.07 -25.89
N LEU A 819 23.71 -6.97 -25.29
CA LEU A 819 24.09 -8.24 -25.90
C LEU A 819 22.85 -9.12 -26.16
N ALA A 820 21.94 -9.23 -25.20
CA ALA A 820 20.70 -10.00 -25.37
C ALA A 820 19.85 -9.48 -26.54
N LYS A 821 19.68 -8.15 -26.65
CA LYS A 821 18.96 -7.52 -27.77
C LYS A 821 19.67 -7.71 -29.12
N ALA A 822 20.99 -7.60 -29.15
CA ALA A 822 21.78 -7.82 -30.37
C ALA A 822 21.70 -9.29 -30.82
N ALA A 823 21.79 -10.24 -29.89
CA ALA A 823 21.64 -11.67 -30.16
C ALA A 823 20.28 -11.99 -30.82
N LEU A 824 19.19 -11.43 -30.28
CA LEU A 824 17.85 -11.55 -30.86
C LEU A 824 17.76 -10.98 -32.28
N ALA A 825 18.36 -9.81 -32.50
CA ALA A 825 18.32 -9.14 -33.80
C ALA A 825 19.09 -9.92 -34.87
N ILE A 826 20.26 -10.48 -34.54
CA ILE A 826 21.05 -11.37 -35.41
C ILE A 826 20.29 -12.67 -35.70
N GLN A 827 19.67 -13.27 -34.69
CA GLN A 827 19.00 -14.56 -34.82
C GLN A 827 17.86 -14.52 -35.84
N ARG A 828 17.10 -13.42 -35.93
CA ARG A 828 16.03 -13.24 -36.94
C ARG A 828 16.52 -13.43 -38.38
N HIS A 829 17.82 -13.25 -38.62
CA HIS A 829 18.45 -13.40 -39.93
C HIS A 829 19.30 -14.68 -40.07
N HIS A 830 19.17 -15.63 -39.13
CA HIS A 830 19.91 -16.89 -39.10
C HIS A 830 21.44 -16.70 -39.14
N LEU A 831 21.94 -15.65 -38.49
CA LEU A 831 23.37 -15.34 -38.41
C LEU A 831 23.99 -15.89 -37.10
N PRO A 832 25.30 -16.18 -37.08
CA PRO A 832 25.99 -16.74 -35.91
C PRO A 832 26.11 -15.70 -34.78
N VAL A 833 25.43 -15.96 -33.65
CA VAL A 833 25.46 -15.10 -32.44
C VAL A 833 26.77 -15.25 -31.68
N ASP A 834 27.39 -16.43 -31.75
CA ASP A 834 28.69 -16.74 -31.15
C ASP A 834 29.78 -15.79 -31.62
N SER A 835 29.73 -15.33 -32.87
CA SER A 835 30.63 -14.31 -33.39
C SER A 835 30.63 -13.02 -32.56
N LEU A 836 29.53 -12.66 -31.88
CA LEU A 836 29.48 -11.49 -30.99
C LEU A 836 30.37 -11.65 -29.75
N LEU A 837 30.54 -12.86 -29.26
CA LEU A 837 31.32 -13.15 -28.06
C LEU A 837 32.84 -13.12 -28.33
N HIS A 838 33.25 -13.24 -29.59
CA HIS A 838 34.64 -13.30 -30.00
C HIS A 838 35.25 -11.94 -30.36
N PHE A 839 34.46 -10.86 -30.41
CA PHE A 839 35.01 -9.51 -30.60
C PHE A 839 35.68 -9.00 -29.33
N ASP A 840 36.87 -8.40 -29.49
CA ASP A 840 37.54 -7.66 -28.43
C ASP A 840 36.83 -6.32 -28.15
N GLU A 841 36.93 -5.84 -26.90
CA GLU A 841 36.56 -4.46 -26.56
C GLU A 841 37.59 -3.48 -27.17
N PRO A 842 37.19 -2.38 -27.83
CA PRO A 842 35.86 -1.75 -27.88
C PRO A 842 34.98 -2.16 -29.07
N LEU A 843 35.47 -3.00 -29.99
CA LEU A 843 34.75 -3.38 -31.22
C LEU A 843 33.43 -4.07 -30.89
N GLN A 844 33.42 -4.95 -29.89
CA GLN A 844 32.22 -5.65 -29.42
C GLN A 844 31.06 -4.68 -29.10
N ARG A 845 31.34 -3.59 -28.36
CA ARG A 845 30.31 -2.57 -28.06
C ARG A 845 29.79 -1.88 -29.30
N THR A 846 30.68 -1.54 -30.23
CA THR A 846 30.31 -0.86 -31.48
C THR A 846 29.42 -1.77 -32.32
N VAL A 847 29.79 -3.04 -32.47
CA VAL A 847 28.99 -4.05 -33.19
C VAL A 847 27.62 -4.24 -32.53
N ILE A 848 27.57 -4.46 -31.21
CA ILE A 848 26.32 -4.59 -30.45
C ILE A 848 25.41 -3.36 -30.67
N THR A 849 25.96 -2.16 -30.56
CA THR A 849 25.21 -0.90 -30.73
C THR A 849 24.67 -0.77 -32.15
N SER A 850 25.47 -1.08 -33.16
CA SER A 850 25.05 -1.05 -34.56
C SER A 850 23.93 -2.04 -34.86
N LEU A 851 23.98 -3.26 -34.30
CA LEU A 851 22.95 -4.28 -34.50
C LEU A 851 21.62 -3.91 -33.83
N ILE A 852 21.67 -3.33 -32.63
CA ILE A 852 20.47 -2.81 -31.97
C ILE A 852 19.86 -1.68 -32.82
N ASN A 853 20.69 -0.76 -33.31
CA ASN A 853 20.23 0.31 -34.18
C ASN A 853 19.60 -0.24 -35.47
N LEU A 854 20.21 -1.23 -36.11
CA LEU A 854 19.67 -1.90 -37.30
C LEU A 854 18.35 -2.62 -37.00
N GLY A 855 18.23 -3.31 -35.86
CA GLY A 855 16.98 -3.95 -35.45
C GLY A 855 15.81 -2.97 -35.31
N ASN A 856 16.09 -1.71 -34.97
CA ASN A 856 15.09 -0.66 -34.91
C ASN A 856 14.84 0.03 -36.26
N MET A 857 15.89 0.17 -37.08
CA MET A 857 15.86 0.99 -38.28
C MET A 857 15.52 0.20 -39.56
N ALA A 858 16.08 -1.00 -39.72
CA ALA A 858 15.97 -1.84 -40.92
C ALA A 858 15.99 -3.34 -40.54
N PRO A 859 14.98 -3.83 -39.80
CA PRO A 859 14.94 -5.20 -39.28
C PRO A 859 14.84 -6.30 -40.35
N GLU A 860 14.65 -5.96 -41.62
CA GLU A 860 14.48 -6.93 -42.72
C GLU A 860 15.76 -7.12 -43.56
N SER A 861 16.80 -6.28 -43.38
CA SER A 861 17.98 -6.27 -44.26
C SER A 861 19.09 -7.18 -43.74
N GLN A 862 19.06 -8.46 -44.14
CA GLN A 862 20.12 -9.43 -43.79
C GLN A 862 21.52 -8.96 -44.23
N SER A 863 21.62 -8.28 -45.39
CA SER A 863 22.89 -7.78 -45.94
C SER A 863 23.54 -6.72 -45.03
N ALA A 864 22.73 -5.84 -44.42
CA ALA A 864 23.17 -4.86 -43.45
C ALA A 864 23.64 -5.50 -42.14
N PHE A 865 22.90 -6.48 -41.61
CA PHE A 865 23.30 -7.21 -40.41
C PHE A 865 24.62 -7.97 -40.59
N GLN A 866 24.81 -8.62 -41.74
CA GLN A 866 26.07 -9.29 -42.08
C GLN A 866 27.24 -8.31 -42.13
N LEU A 867 27.06 -7.16 -42.77
CA LEU A 867 28.11 -6.15 -42.90
C LEU A 867 28.48 -5.51 -41.55
N ALA A 868 27.49 -5.24 -40.69
CA ALA A 868 27.75 -4.70 -39.35
C ALA A 868 28.56 -5.65 -38.45
N MET A 869 28.49 -6.96 -38.73
CA MET A 869 29.21 -8.03 -38.03
C MET A 869 30.65 -8.25 -38.50
N GLN A 870 31.12 -7.59 -39.57
CA GLN A 870 32.48 -7.80 -40.06
C GLN A 870 33.51 -6.99 -39.26
N ASP A 871 34.67 -7.58 -38.93
CA ASP A 871 35.78 -6.90 -38.26
C ASP A 871 36.71 -6.15 -39.24
N ASP A 872 36.41 -6.19 -40.53
CA ASP A 872 37.19 -5.55 -41.58
C ASP A 872 36.82 -4.06 -41.81
N LYS A 873 37.50 -3.45 -42.80
CA LYS A 873 37.28 -2.04 -43.19
C LYS A 873 35.85 -1.80 -43.68
N GLU A 874 35.19 -2.78 -44.30
CA GLU A 874 33.83 -2.61 -44.83
C GLU A 874 32.83 -2.58 -43.69
N GLY A 875 32.98 -3.46 -42.70
CA GLY A 875 32.20 -3.44 -41.47
C GLY A 875 32.43 -2.17 -40.66
N HIS A 876 33.68 -1.70 -40.55
CA HIS A 876 34.01 -0.42 -39.92
C HIS A 876 33.28 0.75 -40.59
N ASP A 877 33.42 0.89 -41.91
CA ASP A 877 32.84 1.99 -42.69
C ASP A 877 31.30 2.00 -42.56
N PHE A 878 30.69 0.81 -42.56
CA PHE A 878 29.25 0.67 -42.40
C PHE A 878 28.77 1.06 -41.00
N ARG A 879 29.42 0.57 -39.94
CA ARG A 879 29.08 0.95 -38.56
C ARG A 879 29.22 2.46 -38.35
N LEU A 880 30.26 3.06 -38.92
CA LEU A 880 30.48 4.51 -38.87
C LEU A 880 29.34 5.28 -39.56
N LEU A 881 28.88 4.85 -40.74
CA LEU A 881 27.72 5.46 -41.41
C LEU A 881 26.42 5.31 -40.62
N LEU A 882 26.22 4.17 -39.96
CA LEU A 882 25.05 3.97 -39.09
C LEU A 882 25.02 4.95 -37.92
N THR A 883 26.16 5.36 -37.36
CA THR A 883 26.17 6.38 -36.29
C THR A 883 25.62 7.74 -36.73
N ARG A 884 25.63 8.05 -38.04
CA ARG A 884 25.05 9.28 -38.60
C ARG A 884 23.54 9.21 -38.83
N THR A 885 22.92 8.05 -38.61
CA THR A 885 21.47 7.87 -38.73
C THR A 885 20.78 8.15 -37.39
N THR A 886 19.62 8.80 -37.42
CA THR A 886 18.84 9.08 -36.20
C THR A 886 18.02 7.86 -35.79
N THR A 887 18.17 7.36 -34.56
CA THR A 887 17.43 6.21 -33.99
C THR A 887 15.91 6.37 -33.93
N LYS A 888 15.38 7.58 -34.17
CA LYS A 888 13.94 7.89 -34.10
C LYS A 888 13.15 7.56 -35.38
N ASN A 889 13.81 7.29 -36.51
CA ASN A 889 13.15 7.03 -37.79
C ASN A 889 13.61 5.69 -38.37
N GLN A 890 12.70 4.93 -38.98
CA GLN A 890 13.07 3.76 -39.78
C GLN A 890 14.00 4.19 -40.92
N LEU A 891 15.08 3.44 -41.12
CA LEU A 891 15.93 3.62 -42.29
C LEU A 891 15.13 3.16 -43.50
N HIS A 892 14.99 4.03 -44.50
CA HIS A 892 14.23 3.70 -45.69
C HIS A 892 14.77 2.40 -46.32
N PRO A 893 13.93 1.43 -46.72
CA PRO A 893 14.39 0.13 -47.23
C PRO A 893 15.42 0.24 -48.36
N TYR A 894 15.24 1.24 -49.25
CA TYR A 894 16.21 1.55 -50.28
C TYR A 894 17.62 1.87 -49.74
N LEU A 895 17.71 2.62 -48.63
CA LEU A 895 19.00 2.96 -48.00
C LEU A 895 19.63 1.77 -47.28
N ALA A 896 18.81 0.90 -46.69
CA ALA A 896 19.29 -0.31 -46.03
C ALA A 896 20.05 -1.23 -47.01
N GLU A 897 19.70 -1.22 -48.29
CA GLU A 897 20.41 -1.95 -49.35
C GLU A 897 21.47 -1.11 -50.07
N LEU A 898 21.22 0.20 -50.27
CA LEU A 898 22.14 1.10 -50.97
C LEU A 898 23.49 1.23 -50.23
N LEU A 899 23.48 1.31 -48.90
CA LEU A 899 24.68 1.50 -48.10
C LEU A 899 25.60 0.27 -48.16
N PRO A 900 25.14 -0.97 -47.85
CA PRO A 900 25.98 -2.15 -48.01
C PRO A 900 26.50 -2.34 -49.44
N ALA A 901 25.63 -2.17 -50.45
CA ALA A 901 26.04 -2.32 -51.84
C ALA A 901 27.08 -1.27 -52.26
N GLY A 902 26.92 -0.04 -51.80
CA GLY A 902 27.84 1.06 -52.13
C GLY A 902 29.20 0.97 -51.44
N ILE A 903 29.28 0.38 -50.23
CA ILE A 903 30.55 0.07 -49.56
C ILE A 903 31.29 -1.02 -50.34
N ARG A 904 30.62 -2.15 -50.59
CA ARG A 904 31.22 -3.31 -51.30
C ARG A 904 31.69 -2.96 -52.72
N SER A 905 30.92 -2.14 -53.43
CA SER A 905 31.29 -1.69 -54.79
C SER A 905 32.26 -0.50 -54.84
N ARG A 906 32.68 0.03 -53.67
CA ARG A 906 33.49 1.25 -53.55
C ARG A 906 32.96 2.39 -54.43
N ARG A 907 31.65 2.60 -54.41
CA ARG A 907 30.96 3.61 -55.24
C ARG A 907 31.45 5.03 -54.91
N ILE A 908 31.85 5.77 -55.94
CA ILE A 908 32.37 7.15 -55.84
C ILE A 908 31.47 8.21 -56.51
N SER A 909 30.30 7.80 -57.02
CA SER A 909 29.31 8.65 -57.68
C SER A 909 27.98 8.68 -56.92
N ALA A 910 27.38 9.86 -56.84
CA ALA A 910 26.10 10.09 -56.18
C ALA A 910 24.95 9.37 -56.89
N ASP A 911 24.02 8.82 -56.10
CA ASP A 911 22.83 8.11 -56.56
C ASP A 911 21.56 8.96 -56.40
N TYR A 912 21.70 10.28 -56.50
CA TYR A 912 20.61 11.23 -56.24
C TYR A 912 19.36 10.97 -57.08
N ALA A 913 19.51 10.51 -58.33
CA ALA A 913 18.39 10.21 -59.21
C ALA A 913 17.53 9.05 -58.68
N ASN A 914 18.14 7.96 -58.22
CA ASN A 914 17.40 6.84 -57.68
C ASN A 914 16.93 7.09 -56.24
N ILE A 915 17.71 7.83 -55.43
CA ILE A 915 17.26 8.30 -54.11
C ILE A 915 16.00 9.18 -54.25
N GLY A 916 16.00 10.13 -55.19
CA GLY A 916 14.85 11.01 -55.44
C GLY A 916 13.61 10.26 -55.96
N LYS A 917 13.82 9.17 -56.71
CA LYS A 917 12.75 8.30 -57.23
C LYS A 917 12.14 7.39 -56.15
N ASN A 918 12.96 6.87 -55.23
CA ASN A 918 12.53 5.87 -54.25
C ASN A 918 12.14 6.47 -52.89
N ILE A 919 12.50 7.73 -52.59
CA ILE A 919 12.21 8.37 -51.30
C ILE A 919 11.37 9.63 -51.52
N GLU A 920 10.05 9.53 -51.30
CA GLU A 920 9.11 10.64 -51.51
C GLU A 920 9.21 11.73 -50.44
N ASN A 921 9.46 11.35 -49.18
CA ASN A 921 9.52 12.27 -48.06
C ASN A 921 10.76 13.18 -48.15
N ALA A 922 10.55 14.49 -48.23
CA ALA A 922 11.63 15.47 -48.41
C ALA A 922 12.68 15.43 -47.29
N ARG A 923 12.28 15.21 -46.03
CA ARG A 923 13.21 15.15 -44.88
C ARG A 923 14.07 13.89 -44.92
N LEU A 924 13.46 12.73 -45.22
CA LEU A 924 14.19 11.48 -45.39
C LEU A 924 15.09 11.50 -46.62
N ARG A 925 14.68 12.20 -47.69
CA ARG A 925 15.47 12.39 -48.91
C ARG A 925 16.73 13.22 -48.64
N THR A 926 16.63 14.31 -47.89
CA THR A 926 17.82 15.08 -47.48
C THR A 926 18.76 14.25 -46.63
N GLN A 927 18.23 13.44 -45.71
CA GLN A 927 19.05 12.54 -44.91
C GLN A 927 19.73 11.46 -45.76
N ALA A 928 19.02 10.92 -46.77
CA ALA A 928 19.55 9.98 -47.75
C ALA A 928 20.70 10.58 -48.57
N TYR A 929 20.55 11.81 -49.07
CA TYR A 929 21.62 12.51 -49.79
C TYR A 929 22.86 12.72 -48.93
N ASN A 930 22.68 13.14 -47.68
CA ASN A 930 23.80 13.32 -46.76
C ASN A 930 24.53 11.99 -46.49
N LEU A 931 23.81 10.89 -46.28
CA LEU A 931 24.42 9.57 -46.07
C LEU A 931 25.15 9.06 -47.32
N ASP A 932 24.57 9.29 -48.50
CA ASP A 932 25.18 8.92 -49.79
C ASP A 932 26.48 9.71 -50.05
N GLU A 933 26.48 11.01 -49.77
CA GLU A 933 27.68 11.86 -49.84
C GLU A 933 28.78 11.39 -48.88
N CYS A 934 28.41 11.01 -47.66
CA CYS A 934 29.36 10.48 -46.68
C CYS A 934 29.98 9.17 -47.15
N LEU A 935 29.16 8.25 -47.68
CA LEU A 935 29.61 6.99 -48.24
C LEU A 935 30.63 7.22 -49.38
N ILE A 936 30.31 8.12 -50.31
CA ILE A 936 31.19 8.47 -51.43
C ILE A 936 32.51 9.03 -50.92
N LEU A 937 32.46 9.91 -49.92
CA LEU A 937 33.66 10.48 -49.32
C LEU A 937 34.52 9.40 -48.67
N ILE A 938 33.93 8.53 -47.85
CA ILE A 938 34.66 7.42 -47.21
C ILE A 938 35.33 6.56 -48.30
N ASN A 939 34.62 6.19 -49.36
CA ASN A 939 35.18 5.41 -50.46
C ASN A 939 36.32 6.14 -51.19
N ARG A 940 36.23 7.46 -51.38
CA ARG A 940 37.31 8.26 -51.97
C ARG A 940 38.55 8.31 -51.07
N LEU A 941 38.36 8.44 -49.76
CA LEU A 941 39.45 8.42 -48.79
C LEU A 941 40.10 7.03 -48.69
N ARG A 942 39.30 5.96 -48.75
CA ARG A 942 39.81 4.59 -48.84
C ARG A 942 40.62 4.34 -50.11
N ALA A 943 40.23 4.94 -51.23
CA ALA A 943 40.99 4.88 -52.48
C ALA A 943 42.31 5.71 -52.44
N LEU A 944 42.49 6.54 -51.43
CA LEU A 944 43.74 7.25 -51.12
C LEU A 944 44.56 6.54 -50.01
N ASP A 945 44.13 5.35 -49.59
CA ASP A 945 44.73 4.54 -48.52
C ASP A 945 44.75 5.24 -47.15
N PHE A 946 43.72 6.01 -46.81
CA PHE A 946 43.53 6.51 -45.44
C PHE A 946 43.07 5.41 -44.48
N ASP A 947 43.58 5.47 -43.26
CA ASP A 947 43.23 4.56 -42.17
C ASP A 947 41.90 4.92 -41.50
N ASP A 948 41.50 4.10 -40.53
CA ASP A 948 40.24 4.23 -39.81
C ASP A 948 40.21 5.53 -38.98
N GLN A 949 41.35 5.94 -38.41
CA GLN A 949 41.44 7.14 -37.57
C GLN A 949 41.17 8.42 -38.36
N PHE A 950 41.74 8.53 -39.56
CA PHE A 950 41.48 9.66 -40.46
C PHE A 950 40.02 9.71 -40.88
N ILE A 951 39.47 8.56 -41.28
CA ILE A 951 38.09 8.46 -41.78
C ILE A 951 37.08 8.77 -40.67
N GLU A 952 37.25 8.19 -39.49
CA GLU A 952 36.42 8.53 -38.33
C GLU A 952 36.46 10.03 -38.06
N PHE A 953 37.65 10.64 -38.07
CA PHE A 953 37.79 12.06 -37.81
C PHE A 953 36.99 12.92 -38.80
N VAL A 954 37.08 12.65 -40.11
CA VAL A 954 36.30 13.38 -41.13
C VAL A 954 34.79 13.25 -40.88
N VAL A 955 34.35 12.16 -40.26
CA VAL A 955 32.94 11.85 -40.02
C VAL A 955 32.42 12.35 -38.65
N ARG A 956 33.27 12.86 -37.73
CA ARG A 956 32.87 13.23 -36.35
C ARG A 956 31.96 14.47 -36.19
N ASN A 957 31.73 15.29 -37.22
CA ASN A 957 30.80 16.44 -37.23
C ASN A 957 31.04 17.54 -36.16
N ASP A 958 32.18 17.53 -35.48
CA ASP A 958 32.70 18.66 -34.71
C ASP A 958 33.22 19.79 -35.64
N GLU A 959 33.65 20.92 -35.07
CA GLU A 959 34.08 22.09 -35.86
C GLU A 959 35.32 21.80 -36.73
N LYS A 960 36.31 21.09 -36.19
CA LYS A 960 37.56 20.76 -36.89
C LYS A 960 37.31 19.75 -38.01
N SER A 961 36.55 18.69 -37.74
CA SER A 961 36.16 17.70 -38.74
C SER A 961 35.29 18.31 -39.84
N ARG A 962 34.36 19.22 -39.52
CA ARG A 962 33.60 19.98 -40.53
C ARG A 962 34.49 20.84 -41.41
N GLN A 963 35.54 21.43 -40.86
CA GLN A 963 36.49 22.21 -41.64
C GLN A 963 37.31 21.32 -42.58
N LEU A 964 37.82 20.18 -42.10
CA LEU A 964 38.51 19.20 -42.94
C LEU A 964 37.59 18.66 -44.05
N TYR A 965 36.35 18.28 -43.70
CA TYR A 965 35.33 17.81 -44.66
C TYR A 965 35.09 18.84 -45.77
N ARG A 966 34.92 20.12 -45.43
CA ARG A 966 34.73 21.19 -46.42
C ARG A 966 35.96 21.41 -47.29
N ALA A 967 37.16 21.35 -46.70
CA ALA A 967 38.41 21.48 -47.46
C ALA A 967 38.54 20.34 -48.48
N ILE A 968 38.29 19.09 -48.06
CA ILE A 968 38.31 17.92 -48.94
C ILE A 968 37.33 18.08 -50.10
N LEU A 969 36.07 18.42 -49.83
CA LEU A 969 35.06 18.58 -50.88
C LEU A 969 35.43 19.63 -51.93
N ARG A 970 35.99 20.78 -51.51
CA ARG A 970 36.41 21.83 -52.44
C ARG A 970 37.62 21.44 -53.28
N ILE A 971 38.58 20.74 -52.67
CA ILE A 971 39.75 20.23 -53.40
C ILE A 971 39.30 19.17 -54.40
N GLU A 972 38.39 18.27 -54.01
CA GLU A 972 37.79 17.27 -54.90
C GLU A 972 37.03 17.92 -56.07
N GLU A 973 36.23 18.96 -55.81
CA GLU A 973 35.49 19.72 -56.84
C GLU A 973 36.43 20.37 -57.85
N GLU A 974 37.52 21.00 -57.38
CA GLU A 974 38.50 21.63 -58.25
C GLU A 974 39.26 20.59 -59.09
N CYS A 975 39.72 19.52 -58.45
CA CYS A 975 40.40 18.43 -59.17
C CYS A 975 39.48 17.76 -60.19
N GLN A 976 38.20 17.59 -59.87
CA GLN A 976 37.19 17.08 -60.79
C GLN A 976 36.95 18.03 -61.97
N THR A 977 36.91 19.35 -61.72
CA THR A 977 36.77 20.38 -62.78
C THR A 977 37.96 20.36 -63.73
N ILE A 978 39.18 20.29 -63.18
CA ILE A 978 40.40 20.17 -63.96
C ILE A 978 40.38 18.86 -64.78
N ARG A 979 40.07 17.72 -64.15
CA ARG A 979 39.98 16.42 -64.85
C ARG A 979 38.94 16.45 -65.96
N ALA A 980 37.75 17.00 -65.74
CA ALA A 980 36.69 17.06 -66.74
C ALA A 980 37.12 17.88 -67.95
N ARG A 981 37.65 19.10 -67.72
CA ARG A 981 38.18 19.97 -68.78
C ARG A 981 39.27 19.26 -69.59
N LEU A 982 40.27 18.70 -68.90
CA LEU A 982 41.39 18.02 -69.57
C LEU A 982 40.95 16.75 -70.31
N LYS A 983 39.97 16.00 -69.79
CA LYS A 983 39.43 14.80 -70.43
C LYS A 983 38.70 15.13 -71.73
N ASP A 984 37.94 16.22 -71.76
CA ASP A 984 37.24 16.65 -72.97
C ASP A 984 38.23 17.17 -74.02
N GLU A 985 39.22 17.94 -73.60
CA GLU A 985 40.29 18.44 -74.48
C GLU A 985 41.23 17.32 -74.96
N ALA A 986 41.43 16.24 -74.18
CA ALA A 986 42.23 15.07 -74.55
C ALA A 986 41.64 14.28 -75.72
N LYS A 987 40.35 14.48 -76.05
CA LYS A 987 39.70 13.86 -77.21
C LYS A 987 40.22 14.42 -78.53
N THR A 988 40.70 15.67 -78.53
CA THR A 988 41.10 16.40 -79.74
C THR A 988 42.59 16.72 -79.80
N ASP A 989 43.32 16.70 -78.67
CA ASP A 989 44.74 17.02 -78.61
C ASP A 989 45.57 15.95 -77.86
N ARG A 990 46.58 15.41 -78.56
CA ARG A 990 47.49 14.37 -78.04
C ARG A 990 48.36 14.87 -76.88
N THR A 991 48.75 16.15 -76.89
CA THR A 991 49.55 16.73 -75.80
C THR A 991 48.71 16.89 -74.52
N THR A 992 47.42 17.19 -74.68
CA THR A 992 46.45 17.18 -73.59
C THR A 992 46.21 15.78 -73.03
N LYS A 993 46.17 14.75 -73.86
CA LYS A 993 46.05 13.36 -73.40
C LYS A 993 47.19 12.97 -72.46
N VAL A 994 48.43 13.34 -72.79
CA VAL A 994 49.61 13.11 -71.92
C VAL A 994 49.49 13.90 -70.61
N LYS A 995 49.07 15.17 -70.67
CA LYS A 995 48.82 15.98 -69.46
C LYS A 995 47.74 15.38 -68.56
N TYR A 996 46.68 14.81 -69.15
CA TYR A 996 45.59 14.16 -68.41
C TYR A 996 46.06 12.86 -67.72
N GLU A 997 46.84 12.03 -68.41
CA GLU A 997 47.40 10.79 -67.84
C GLU A 997 48.38 11.08 -66.68
N LEU A 998 49.29 12.06 -66.86
CA LEU A 998 50.21 12.51 -65.80
C LEU A 998 49.48 13.13 -64.60
N LEU A 999 48.36 13.81 -64.84
CA LEU A 999 47.55 14.39 -63.78
C LEU A 999 46.94 13.30 -62.90
N LEU A 1000 46.41 12.22 -63.47
CA LEU A 1000 45.75 11.16 -62.69
C LEU A 1000 46.68 10.51 -61.66
N GLU A 1001 47.94 10.29 -62.02
CA GLU A 1001 48.97 9.74 -61.12
C GLU A 1001 49.39 10.78 -60.06
N SER A 1002 49.69 12.01 -60.49
CA SER A 1002 50.17 13.08 -59.61
C SER A 1002 49.11 13.58 -58.62
N GLU A 1003 47.84 13.59 -59.04
CA GLU A 1003 46.69 14.01 -58.23
C GLU A 1003 46.45 13.06 -57.05
N HIS A 1004 46.77 11.76 -57.18
CA HIS A 1004 46.64 10.81 -56.07
C HIS A 1004 47.53 11.24 -54.88
N HIS A 1005 48.83 11.40 -55.13
CA HIS A 1005 49.79 11.80 -54.09
C HIS A 1005 49.51 13.22 -53.57
N TYR A 1006 49.22 14.15 -54.47
CA TYR A 1006 48.86 15.51 -54.12
C TYR A 1006 47.66 15.57 -53.15
N ARG A 1007 46.56 14.87 -53.46
CA ARG A 1007 45.36 14.88 -52.59
C ARG A 1007 45.64 14.22 -51.25
N LYS A 1008 46.33 13.08 -51.24
CA LYS A 1008 46.67 12.35 -50.01
C LYS A 1008 47.48 13.23 -49.06
N ASP A 1009 48.58 13.80 -49.55
CA ASP A 1009 49.48 14.60 -48.72
C ASP A 1009 48.82 15.92 -48.29
N LEU A 1010 48.00 16.52 -49.15
CA LEU A 1010 47.26 17.74 -48.80
C LEU A 1010 46.20 17.48 -47.72
N TYR A 1011 45.44 16.40 -47.82
CA TYR A 1011 44.45 16.04 -46.80
C TYR A 1011 45.11 15.67 -45.47
N GLN A 1012 46.24 14.95 -45.53
CA GLN A 1012 47.04 14.64 -44.35
C GLN A 1012 47.60 15.91 -43.70
N ALA A 1013 48.12 16.85 -44.48
CA ALA A 1013 48.64 18.12 -43.97
C ALA A 1013 47.57 18.91 -43.18
N ILE A 1014 46.35 18.97 -43.70
CA ILE A 1014 45.24 19.66 -43.05
C ILE A 1014 44.80 18.91 -41.78
N TYR A 1015 44.71 17.58 -41.85
CA TYR A 1015 44.38 16.74 -40.68
C TYR A 1015 45.40 16.89 -39.55
N ASP A 1016 46.69 16.81 -39.89
CA ASP A 1016 47.79 16.97 -38.94
C ASP A 1016 47.74 18.33 -38.24
N ALA A 1017 47.47 19.40 -38.99
CA ALA A 1017 47.38 20.75 -38.43
C ALA A 1017 46.17 20.92 -37.50
N LEU A 1018 45.03 20.32 -37.84
CA LEU A 1018 43.83 20.37 -37.00
C LEU A 1018 43.95 19.50 -35.73
N ASN A 1019 44.72 18.41 -35.80
CA ASN A 1019 44.97 17.48 -34.69
C ASN A 1019 46.32 17.65 -34.00
N ALA A 1020 47.07 18.70 -34.34
CA ALA A 1020 48.35 19.01 -33.70
C ALA A 1020 48.19 19.17 -32.17
N PRO A 1021 49.19 18.76 -31.38
CA PRO A 1021 49.15 18.86 -29.92
C PRO A 1021 48.75 20.26 -29.45
N LYS A 1022 47.94 20.35 -28.40
CA LYS A 1022 47.48 21.64 -27.85
C LYS A 1022 48.67 22.55 -27.51
N GLU A 1023 49.73 21.97 -26.96
CA GLU A 1023 50.96 22.62 -26.51
C GLU A 1023 51.81 23.25 -27.63
N MET A 1024 51.60 22.84 -28.88
CA MET A 1024 52.36 23.41 -30.00
C MET A 1024 51.87 24.84 -30.30
N PRO A 1025 52.77 25.84 -30.36
CA PRO A 1025 52.42 27.23 -30.65
C PRO A 1025 51.67 27.38 -31.98
N THR A 1026 50.70 28.29 -32.03
CA THR A 1026 49.89 28.55 -33.24
C THR A 1026 50.75 28.93 -34.44
N GLU A 1027 51.81 29.71 -34.24
CA GLU A 1027 52.74 30.09 -35.31
C GLU A 1027 53.46 28.87 -35.90
N GLN A 1028 53.89 27.94 -35.04
CA GLN A 1028 54.53 26.69 -35.47
C GLN A 1028 53.54 25.77 -36.22
N LYS A 1029 52.28 25.67 -35.77
CA LYS A 1029 51.23 24.92 -36.48
C LYS A 1029 50.98 25.45 -37.89
N LEU A 1030 50.96 26.77 -38.05
CA LEU A 1030 50.74 27.44 -39.33
C LEU A 1030 51.96 27.30 -40.25
N GLU A 1031 53.17 27.36 -39.70
CA GLU A 1031 54.41 27.12 -40.46
C GLU A 1031 54.47 25.67 -40.97
N GLU A 1032 54.23 24.69 -40.10
CA GLU A 1032 54.19 23.27 -40.49
C GLU A 1032 53.10 22.97 -41.52
N LEU A 1033 51.90 23.55 -41.37
CA LEU A 1033 50.83 23.43 -42.35
C LEU A 1033 51.25 24.00 -43.71
N THR A 1034 51.88 25.18 -43.72
CA THR A 1034 52.34 25.84 -44.95
C THR A 1034 53.40 24.98 -45.66
N VAL A 1035 54.38 24.47 -44.91
CA VAL A 1035 55.44 23.60 -45.45
C VAL A 1035 54.85 22.32 -46.03
N LYS A 1036 53.93 21.65 -45.31
CA LYS A 1036 53.30 20.40 -45.78
C LYS A 1036 52.39 20.62 -46.99
N ILE A 1037 51.66 21.75 -47.06
CA ILE A 1037 50.88 22.12 -48.25
C ILE A 1037 51.80 22.33 -49.45
N SER A 1038 52.90 23.09 -49.31
CA SER A 1038 53.87 23.26 -50.39
C SER A 1038 54.55 21.95 -50.79
N SER A 1039 54.75 21.02 -49.86
CA SER A 1039 55.23 19.66 -50.17
C SER A 1039 54.21 18.90 -51.02
N ALA A 1040 52.94 18.92 -50.63
CA ALA A 1040 51.86 18.28 -51.39
C ALA A 1040 51.76 18.85 -52.82
N GLU A 1041 51.87 20.18 -52.96
CA GLU A 1041 51.85 20.88 -54.25
C GLU A 1041 52.94 20.40 -55.22
N ASN A 1042 54.13 20.04 -54.73
CA ASN A 1042 55.23 19.60 -55.58
C ASN A 1042 54.91 18.33 -56.37
N HIS A 1043 53.99 17.48 -55.89
CA HIS A 1043 53.54 16.31 -56.64
C HIS A 1043 52.86 16.67 -57.94
N ILE A 1044 52.10 17.77 -57.97
CA ILE A 1044 51.26 18.14 -59.12
C ILE A 1044 51.78 19.34 -59.90
N LYS A 1045 52.69 20.13 -59.30
CA LYS A 1045 53.23 21.38 -59.84
C LYS A 1045 53.73 21.25 -61.28
N ASN A 1046 54.62 20.28 -61.53
CA ASN A 1046 55.22 20.05 -62.84
C ASN A 1046 54.20 19.63 -63.90
N VAL A 1047 53.03 19.11 -63.50
CA VAL A 1047 51.95 18.72 -64.41
C VAL A 1047 51.01 19.89 -64.69
N VAL A 1048 50.61 20.64 -63.65
CA VAL A 1048 49.68 21.76 -63.82
C VAL A 1048 50.32 22.94 -64.56
N GLU A 1049 51.62 23.12 -64.43
CA GLU A 1049 52.43 24.15 -65.10
C GLU A 1049 52.72 23.85 -66.59
N ILE A 1050 52.41 22.65 -67.08
CA ILE A 1050 52.51 22.34 -68.52
C ILE A 1050 51.60 23.30 -69.30
N ASP A 1051 52.21 24.22 -70.04
CA ASP A 1051 51.54 25.24 -70.81
C ASP A 1051 51.45 24.85 -72.28
N ARG A 1052 50.22 24.78 -72.81
CA ARG A 1052 49.98 24.31 -74.19
C ARG A 1052 50.20 25.38 -75.24
N ALA A 1053 50.00 26.64 -74.86
CA ALA A 1053 50.08 27.78 -75.76
C ALA A 1053 50.76 28.94 -75.02
N PRO A 1054 52.06 28.80 -74.68
CA PRO A 1054 52.76 29.81 -73.88
C PRO A 1054 52.79 31.17 -74.56
N GLU A 1055 52.85 31.19 -75.89
CA GLU A 1055 52.81 32.43 -76.69
C GLU A 1055 51.43 33.11 -76.61
N LEU A 1056 50.35 32.34 -76.73
CA LEU A 1056 48.98 32.86 -76.61
C LEU A 1056 48.70 33.38 -75.20
N ARG A 1057 49.10 32.62 -74.18
CA ARG A 1057 48.95 33.03 -72.78
C ARG A 1057 49.78 34.27 -72.49
N MET A 1058 51.02 34.36 -72.98
CA MET A 1058 51.86 35.54 -72.82
C MET A 1058 51.24 36.77 -73.51
N ALA A 1059 50.70 36.60 -74.72
CA ALA A 1059 49.98 37.67 -75.42
C ALA A 1059 48.74 38.13 -74.62
N MET A 1060 47.94 37.19 -74.12
CA MET A 1060 46.79 37.49 -73.26
C MET A 1060 47.21 38.17 -71.95
N ALA A 1061 48.28 37.71 -71.31
CA ALA A 1061 48.83 38.31 -70.10
C ALA A 1061 49.23 39.78 -70.36
N ILE A 1062 49.95 40.06 -71.44
CA ILE A 1062 50.35 41.44 -71.78
C ILE A 1062 49.11 42.30 -72.04
N ILE A 1063 48.20 41.85 -72.90
CA ILE A 1063 47.00 42.61 -73.27
C ILE A 1063 46.12 42.88 -72.05
N VAL A 1064 45.77 41.84 -71.30
CA VAL A 1064 44.84 41.95 -70.17
C VAL A 1064 45.45 42.79 -69.05
N ASN A 1065 46.73 42.62 -68.73
CA ASN A 1065 47.35 43.41 -67.66
C ASN A 1065 47.56 44.89 -68.05
N ILE A 1066 47.81 45.20 -69.33
CA ILE A 1066 47.80 46.60 -69.79
C ILE A 1066 46.39 47.19 -69.66
N LEU A 1067 45.36 46.47 -70.12
CA LEU A 1067 43.98 46.91 -70.03
C LEU A 1067 43.54 47.09 -68.58
N THR A 1068 43.83 46.16 -67.67
CA THR A 1068 43.44 46.28 -66.27
C THR A 1068 44.22 47.39 -65.56
N LEU A 1069 45.50 47.59 -65.87
CA LEU A 1069 46.29 48.68 -65.29
C LEU A 1069 45.76 50.05 -65.72
N VAL A 1070 45.41 50.22 -67.00
CA VAL A 1070 44.85 51.46 -67.55
C VAL A 1070 43.44 51.72 -67.05
N PHE A 1071 42.55 50.72 -67.10
CA PHE A 1071 41.12 50.93 -66.83
C PHE A 1071 40.71 50.79 -65.37
N THR A 1072 41.49 50.07 -64.54
CA THR A 1072 41.12 49.84 -63.13
C THR A 1072 42.09 50.46 -62.14
N ALA A 1073 43.08 51.22 -62.62
CA ALA A 1073 44.16 51.80 -61.80
C ALA A 1073 44.78 50.75 -60.86
N THR A 1074 45.05 49.55 -61.38
CA THR A 1074 45.59 48.35 -60.68
C THR A 1074 44.66 47.67 -59.66
N ILE A 1075 43.44 48.16 -59.42
CA ILE A 1075 42.50 47.55 -58.44
C ILE A 1075 42.19 46.10 -58.81
N ALA A 1076 41.94 45.81 -60.09
CA ALA A 1076 41.66 44.44 -60.53
C ALA A 1076 42.87 43.50 -60.31
N ASN A 1077 44.10 43.99 -60.51
CA ASN A 1077 45.32 43.25 -60.25
C ASN A 1077 45.54 42.99 -58.75
N PHE A 1078 45.18 43.93 -57.88
CA PHE A 1078 45.20 43.71 -56.42
C PHE A 1078 44.14 42.71 -55.96
N VAL A 1079 42.92 42.77 -56.51
CA VAL A 1079 41.86 41.78 -56.23
C VAL A 1079 42.28 40.40 -56.74
N HIS A 1080 42.90 40.33 -57.92
CA HIS A 1080 43.47 39.12 -58.49
C HIS A 1080 44.58 38.57 -57.57
N GLN A 1081 45.58 39.36 -57.19
CA GLN A 1081 46.62 38.96 -56.23
C GLN A 1081 46.06 38.47 -54.90
N LYS A 1082 45.02 39.14 -54.38
CA LYS A 1082 44.35 38.71 -53.16
C LYS A 1082 43.73 37.33 -53.31
N ASN A 1083 43.10 37.04 -54.43
CA ASN A 1083 42.38 35.78 -54.66
C ASN A 1083 43.30 34.64 -55.15
N THR A 1084 44.19 34.90 -56.10
CA THR A 1084 44.98 33.90 -56.83
C THR A 1084 46.44 33.84 -56.40
N GLY A 1085 46.93 34.85 -55.66
CA GLY A 1085 48.34 34.96 -55.23
C GLY A 1085 49.27 35.62 -56.25
N ASP A 1086 48.85 35.72 -57.52
CA ASP A 1086 49.63 36.35 -58.57
C ASP A 1086 49.11 37.75 -58.88
N PHE A 1087 49.99 38.73 -59.09
CA PHE A 1087 49.57 40.11 -59.42
C PHE A 1087 49.11 40.25 -60.88
N LEU A 1088 49.61 39.40 -61.77
CA LEU A 1088 49.34 39.47 -63.20
C LEU A 1088 48.30 38.42 -63.61
N PHE A 1089 47.27 38.84 -64.34
CA PHE A 1089 46.34 37.92 -64.99
C PHE A 1089 47.08 37.04 -66.00
N PHE A 1090 46.71 35.76 -66.09
CA PHE A 1090 47.33 34.76 -66.97
C PHE A 1090 48.83 34.51 -66.71
N TYR A 1091 49.34 34.85 -65.51
CA TYR A 1091 50.74 34.60 -65.12
C TYR A 1091 51.12 33.11 -65.16
N ARG A 1092 50.16 32.22 -64.88
CA ARG A 1092 50.32 30.76 -64.93
C ARG A 1092 49.24 30.11 -65.79
N PRO A 1093 49.38 28.83 -66.18
CA PRO A 1093 48.31 28.08 -66.83
C PRO A 1093 47.08 27.95 -65.93
N ALA A 1094 45.89 27.87 -66.54
CA ALA A 1094 44.61 27.85 -65.82
C ALA A 1094 44.47 26.72 -64.78
N SER A 1095 45.10 25.55 -64.98
CA SER A 1095 45.13 24.49 -63.94
C SER A 1095 45.98 24.87 -62.73
N SER A 1096 47.10 25.56 -62.95
CA SER A 1096 48.02 25.98 -61.89
C SER A 1096 47.44 27.13 -61.07
N GLU A 1097 46.85 28.12 -61.75
CA GLU A 1097 46.17 29.26 -61.10
C GLU A 1097 44.96 28.81 -60.26
N ALA A 1098 44.17 27.86 -60.77
CA ALA A 1098 43.03 27.30 -60.05
C ALA A 1098 43.43 26.60 -58.75
N LEU A 1099 44.45 25.73 -58.79
CA LEU A 1099 44.95 25.06 -57.59
C LEU A 1099 45.55 26.06 -56.60
N ASN A 1100 46.39 26.99 -57.05
CA ASN A 1100 47.01 28.01 -56.19
C ASN A 1100 45.95 28.87 -55.47
N THR A 1101 44.88 29.23 -56.19
CA THR A 1101 43.71 29.94 -55.62
C THR A 1101 43.05 29.10 -54.52
N ARG A 1102 42.84 27.80 -54.76
CA ARG A 1102 42.24 26.90 -53.78
C ARG A 1102 43.14 26.64 -52.58
N HIS A 1103 44.44 26.48 -52.76
CA HIS A 1103 45.40 26.33 -51.67
C HIS A 1103 45.36 27.53 -50.74
N LYS A 1104 45.40 28.73 -51.30
CA LYS A 1104 45.32 29.97 -50.52
C LYS A 1104 44.02 30.07 -49.73
N GLN A 1105 42.90 29.71 -50.34
CA GLN A 1105 41.59 29.68 -49.67
C GLN A 1105 41.56 28.66 -48.53
N VAL A 1106 42.00 27.42 -48.78
CA VAL A 1106 42.02 26.35 -47.78
C VAL A 1106 42.97 26.70 -46.63
N LEU A 1107 44.17 27.20 -46.93
CA LEU A 1107 45.13 27.65 -45.91
C LEU A 1107 44.54 28.76 -45.04
N GLN A 1108 43.89 29.76 -45.64
CA GLN A 1108 43.28 30.86 -44.89
C GLN A 1108 42.14 30.39 -43.97
N GLU A 1109 41.28 29.48 -44.45
CA GLU A 1109 40.16 28.97 -43.65
C GLU A 1109 40.63 28.05 -42.52
N VAL A 1110 41.56 27.13 -42.81
CA VAL A 1110 42.15 26.25 -41.80
C VAL A 1110 42.93 27.07 -40.77
N ALA A 1111 43.68 28.08 -41.20
CA ALA A 1111 44.38 29.00 -40.31
C ALA A 1111 43.40 29.74 -39.39
N THR A 1112 42.24 30.16 -39.91
CA THR A 1112 41.18 30.80 -39.10
C THR A 1112 40.65 29.85 -38.02
N THR A 1113 40.46 28.56 -38.32
CA THR A 1113 40.03 27.57 -37.32
C THR A 1113 41.12 27.26 -36.29
N ILE A 1114 42.39 27.25 -36.71
CA ILE A 1114 43.53 27.06 -35.79
C ILE A 1114 43.67 28.27 -34.85
N THR A 1115 43.45 29.50 -35.33
CA THR A 1115 43.58 30.74 -34.53
C THR A 1115 42.35 31.07 -33.69
N ALA A 1116 41.15 30.63 -34.10
CA ALA A 1116 39.90 30.84 -33.38
C ALA A 1116 39.69 29.86 -32.20
N ALA A 1117 40.51 28.79 -32.10
CA ALA A 1117 40.47 27.91 -30.95
C ALA A 1117 40.92 28.68 -29.69
N PRO A 1118 40.07 28.85 -28.66
CA PRO A 1118 40.47 29.53 -27.43
C PRO A 1118 41.68 28.81 -26.82
N SER A 1119 42.64 29.59 -26.35
CA SER A 1119 43.68 29.13 -25.44
C SER A 1119 43.02 28.79 -24.10
N ASP A 1120 42.52 27.56 -23.97
CA ASP A 1120 42.19 26.93 -22.68
C ASP A 1120 43.38 26.12 -22.17
#